data_AF-A0A7J7HRF1-F1
#
_entry.id   AF-A0A7J7HRF1-F1
#
_cell.length_a   1.000
_cell.length_b   1.000
_cell.length_c   1.000
_cell.angle_alpha   90.00
_cell.angle_beta   90.00
_cell.angle_gamma   90.00
#
_symmetry.space_group_name_H-M   'P 1'
#
loop_
_entity.id
_entity.type
_entity.pdbx_description
1 polymer ?
#
loop_
_entity_poly.entity_id
_entity_poly.type
_entity_poly.pdbx_seq_one_letter_code
_entity_poly.pdbx_strand_id
1 'polypeptide(L)'
;MATAHSTRRHPLLCFCIFLSSMLSLSHGRLTPNFKIRAVNLGGWLVAEKWIKPSLFDGIPNKDFLDGTRLHFKSVTAGKYLCAETGGGSIIVANRTVASGWETFKLWRINETSYQLRVFNKQFVGVDSGGNGIDMVAIVAGTPGRSETFEIVRNSDDPNRIRIKAPNGFFLQVKIENLVTADSKGDGSWGNDDQSVFIITNTGGLHGEFQLTNGYGPVNAPQVMTEHWNTFIVEDDFNFISSNGINAVRIPVGWWIASDPTPPQPYVGGSLQALDNAFIWAQKYGINVIIDLHAAPGSQNGNGHSSSRDGSQEWGLSDQNIQETVNVIDFLTSRYANNPHLYAVELINEPLSPGATVESLNKYYRAGYNAVRKYSSTAYVIMSNRIATSDPKEFFSLASGLDGSVIDIHYYNLYSHNFDKMSVQQNIDFIYNNRLPELNQLTTSNGPLTFIGEWVAEWNVGGATKEDYQKFANAQLDVYGKASFGWAYWTLKNDGTGLQFKSVTAGKYLCAETGGGSIIVANRTVASSWETFKLWRINETSYQLRVFNKQFVGVDSGGNGIDMVAMVADTPGRFETFEIVRNSDDLNRVRIKTPNGFFLQVKTENLLTADSIGDGSWGNDDQSVFIVTNTGGLHGEFQLTNGYGRVNAPQVMTEHWNTFIVEDDFNFISSNGINAVRIPIGWWIACDPTPSQPYVGGSLQALDNAFIWAQKYGINVIIDLHAAPGSQNGYEHSSSRDGSQEWGLSDQNIQETVNVIDFLTSRYANNPSLYAVELINEPLLPGASLDSLNKSYNAGYNIVRKYSSTAYVIMSNRLGAIDPQELFPIASSLEGSVIDIHYYNLFSNSFNNMSVQQNIDFIYNNRSAQLNQVITSNGPLTFIGEWVAEWKVSGVAKKDYQRFGKAQLEVYERASFGWAYWTLKNVNNHWSLKWMINNGMLIIHTYMPLS
;
A
#
# COMPACT_ATOMS: atom_id res chain seq x y z
N MET A 1 34.71 40.66 -54.86
CA MET A 1 33.53 41.53 -55.00
C MET A 1 32.68 41.02 -56.15
N ALA A 2 31.40 40.79 -55.87
CA ALA A 2 30.21 40.98 -56.72
C ALA A 2 30.15 40.42 -58.17
N THR A 3 29.23 39.46 -58.39
CA THR A 3 28.11 39.39 -59.38
C THR A 3 28.33 39.85 -60.83
N ALA A 4 27.70 39.35 -61.89
CA ALA A 4 26.73 38.29 -62.21
C ALA A 4 26.49 38.39 -63.75
N HIS A 5 25.92 37.37 -64.41
CA HIS A 5 25.35 37.53 -65.76
C HIS A 5 24.00 36.81 -65.92
N SER A 6 23.09 37.52 -66.59
CA SER A 6 21.67 37.25 -66.84
C SER A 6 21.41 36.69 -68.24
N THR A 7 20.21 36.16 -68.52
CA THR A 7 19.39 36.60 -69.68
C THR A 7 17.91 36.16 -69.61
N ARG A 8 17.05 36.97 -70.25
CA ARG A 8 15.56 36.99 -70.33
C ARG A 8 14.95 35.99 -71.34
N ARG A 9 13.63 35.70 -71.23
CA ARG A 9 12.54 36.07 -72.21
C ARG A 9 11.17 35.40 -71.93
N HIS A 10 10.14 35.92 -72.61
CA HIS A 10 8.67 35.86 -72.42
C HIS A 10 7.96 35.12 -73.61
N PRO A 11 6.61 34.97 -73.70
CA PRO A 11 5.89 33.68 -73.69
C PRO A 11 5.10 33.30 -74.97
N LEU A 12 4.54 32.07 -75.04
CA LEU A 12 3.33 31.72 -75.83
C LEU A 12 2.71 30.37 -75.43
N LEU A 13 1.39 30.30 -75.61
CA LEU A 13 0.38 29.31 -75.20
C LEU A 13 0.44 27.98 -75.98
N CYS A 14 0.24 26.82 -75.33
CA CYS A 14 -0.69 25.73 -75.73
C CYS A 14 -0.47 24.41 -74.95
N PHE A 15 -1.60 23.87 -74.45
CA PHE A 15 -1.95 22.49 -74.07
C PHE A 15 -0.87 21.39 -74.06
N CYS A 16 -0.68 20.71 -72.92
CA CYS A 16 -0.31 19.28 -72.88
C CYS A 16 -0.75 18.59 -71.56
N ILE A 17 -1.61 17.59 -71.78
CA ILE A 17 -2.04 16.40 -71.04
C ILE A 17 -1.26 15.99 -69.76
N PHE A 18 -2.04 15.71 -68.71
CA PHE A 18 -1.70 15.06 -67.44
C PHE A 18 -1.07 13.67 -67.63
N LEU A 19 0.04 13.40 -66.94
CA LEU A 19 0.37 12.06 -66.44
C LEU A 19 0.92 12.17 -65.01
N SER A 20 0.18 11.52 -64.10
CA SER A 20 0.40 11.44 -62.67
C SER A 20 1.56 10.51 -62.31
N SER A 21 2.47 10.97 -61.45
CA SER A 21 3.27 10.13 -60.56
C SER A 21 3.21 10.73 -59.15
N MET A 22 2.19 10.31 -58.40
CA MET A 22 2.14 10.48 -56.95
C MET A 22 3.24 9.60 -56.34
N LEU A 23 4.34 10.23 -55.91
CA LEU A 23 5.29 9.62 -55.00
C LEU A 23 4.58 9.46 -53.64
N SER A 24 4.20 8.23 -53.29
CA SER A 24 3.75 7.87 -51.95
C SER A 24 4.94 7.98 -50.99
N LEU A 25 5.05 9.13 -50.32
CA LEU A 25 5.86 9.26 -49.11
C LEU A 25 5.20 8.39 -48.03
N SER A 26 5.77 7.22 -47.76
CA SER A 26 5.45 6.44 -46.59
C SER A 26 5.87 7.23 -45.35
N HIS A 27 4.91 7.85 -44.68
CA HIS A 27 5.12 8.47 -43.38
C HIS A 27 5.25 7.34 -42.35
N GLY A 28 6.46 6.86 -42.10
CA GLY A 28 6.72 5.99 -40.95
C GLY A 28 6.33 6.75 -39.67
N ARG A 29 5.53 6.13 -38.79
CA ARG A 29 5.15 6.74 -37.50
C ARG A 29 6.39 6.92 -36.65
N LEU A 30 6.54 8.10 -36.05
CA LEU A 30 7.64 8.40 -35.13
C LEU A 30 7.40 7.62 -33.82
N THR A 31 8.36 6.77 -33.44
CA THR A 31 8.42 6.22 -32.09
C THR A 31 8.56 7.38 -31.08
N PRO A 32 7.83 7.39 -29.96
CA PRO A 32 7.99 8.43 -28.94
C PRO A 32 9.45 8.52 -28.50
N ASN A 33 10.01 9.73 -28.44
CA ASN A 33 11.34 9.97 -27.86
C ASN A 33 11.38 9.70 -26.33
N PHE A 34 10.21 9.42 -25.73
CA PHE A 34 9.97 9.27 -24.30
C PHE A 34 9.09 8.02 -24.07
N LYS A 35 9.57 7.04 -23.30
CA LYS A 35 8.79 5.86 -22.89
C LYS A 35 8.24 6.04 -21.48
N ILE A 36 7.00 5.61 -21.28
CA ILE A 36 6.35 5.63 -19.97
C ILE A 36 6.86 4.48 -19.10
N ARG A 37 7.21 4.82 -17.87
CA ARG A 37 7.35 3.91 -16.73
C ARG A 37 6.34 4.41 -15.70
N ALA A 38 5.22 3.70 -15.58
CA ALA A 38 4.09 4.15 -14.80
C ALA A 38 3.76 3.21 -13.64
N VAL A 39 2.95 3.73 -12.72
CA VAL A 39 2.21 2.94 -11.75
C VAL A 39 0.73 3.28 -11.88
N ASN A 40 -0.12 2.27 -11.73
CA ASN A 40 -1.56 2.43 -11.63
C ASN A 40 -1.92 2.85 -10.21
N LEU A 41 -2.84 3.82 -10.07
CA LEU A 41 -3.39 4.24 -8.79
C LEU A 41 -4.72 3.51 -8.51
N GLY A 42 -4.68 2.18 -8.62
CA GLY A 42 -5.83 1.29 -8.42
C GLY A 42 -6.39 1.37 -7.00
N GLY A 43 -7.69 1.13 -6.85
CA GLY A 43 -8.37 1.18 -5.56
C GLY A 43 -8.56 2.58 -4.98
N TRP A 44 -8.21 3.66 -5.69
CA TRP A 44 -8.36 5.05 -5.23
C TRP A 44 -9.66 5.71 -5.73
N LEU A 45 -9.71 6.16 -7.00
CA LEU A 45 -10.91 6.80 -7.57
C LEU A 45 -11.93 5.80 -8.15
N VAL A 46 -11.54 4.53 -8.23
CA VAL A 46 -12.41 3.38 -8.46
C VAL A 46 -12.08 2.36 -7.37
N ALA A 47 -13.05 2.09 -6.50
CA ALA A 47 -12.83 1.18 -5.38
C ALA A 47 -12.73 -0.30 -5.80
N GLU A 48 -11.74 -1.00 -5.25
CA GLU A 48 -11.52 -2.43 -5.44
C GLU A 48 -11.20 -3.10 -4.10
N LYS A 49 -12.07 -4.00 -3.63
CA LYS A 49 -11.91 -4.62 -2.31
C LYS A 49 -10.61 -5.39 -2.14
N TRP A 50 -10.03 -5.96 -3.18
CA TRP A 50 -8.79 -6.71 -3.02
C TRP A 50 -7.57 -5.80 -2.75
N ILE A 51 -7.59 -4.54 -3.18
CA ILE A 51 -6.57 -3.52 -2.88
C ILE A 51 -6.77 -2.95 -1.48
N LYS A 52 -8.03 -2.55 -1.18
CA LYS A 52 -8.41 -1.94 0.10
C LYS A 52 -9.61 -2.67 0.72
N PRO A 53 -9.42 -3.89 1.28
CA PRO A 53 -10.52 -4.69 1.81
C PRO A 53 -11.28 -3.99 2.95
N SER A 54 -10.54 -3.28 3.80
CA SER A 54 -11.03 -2.55 4.96
C SER A 54 -12.09 -1.48 4.61
N LEU A 55 -12.12 -0.98 3.36
CA LEU A 55 -13.12 -0.01 2.93
C LEU A 55 -14.55 -0.59 2.96
N PHE A 56 -14.70 -1.91 2.80
CA PHE A 56 -15.98 -2.61 2.74
C PHE A 56 -16.46 -3.15 4.10
N ASP A 57 -15.69 -2.98 5.17
CA ASP A 57 -15.89 -3.74 6.39
C ASP A 57 -17.07 -3.29 7.25
N GLY A 58 -17.38 -2.00 7.24
CA GLY A 58 -18.48 -1.41 8.00
C GLY A 58 -19.86 -1.56 7.34
N ILE A 59 -19.97 -2.27 6.23
CA ILE A 59 -21.25 -2.46 5.54
C ILE A 59 -22.13 -3.51 6.27
N PRO A 60 -23.37 -3.19 6.66
CA PRO A 60 -24.28 -4.17 7.25
C PRO A 60 -24.65 -5.27 6.24
N ASN A 61 -24.69 -6.54 6.66
CA ASN A 61 -24.92 -7.68 5.76
C ASN A 61 -24.00 -7.62 4.51
N LYS A 62 -22.70 -7.34 4.70
CA LYS A 62 -21.70 -7.20 3.61
C LYS A 62 -21.47 -8.47 2.79
N ASP A 63 -22.01 -9.59 3.22
CA ASP A 63 -22.03 -10.82 2.44
C ASP A 63 -23.22 -10.87 1.46
N PHE A 64 -24.22 -9.98 1.60
CA PHE A 64 -25.37 -9.78 0.71
C PHE A 64 -25.32 -8.40 0.03
N LEU A 65 -24.27 -8.15 -0.74
CA LEU A 65 -24.15 -6.98 -1.63
C LEU A 65 -24.73 -7.29 -3.02
N ASP A 66 -24.94 -6.26 -3.84
CA ASP A 66 -25.37 -6.47 -5.23
C ASP A 66 -24.42 -7.41 -5.97
N GLY A 67 -25.00 -8.34 -6.73
CA GLY A 67 -24.26 -9.36 -7.46
C GLY A 67 -23.83 -10.57 -6.66
N THR A 68 -24.09 -10.60 -5.35
CA THR A 68 -23.91 -11.82 -4.54
C THR A 68 -24.73 -12.95 -5.13
N ARG A 69 -24.09 -14.10 -5.36
CA ARG A 69 -24.68 -15.31 -5.94
C ARG A 69 -25.07 -16.28 -4.84
N LEU A 70 -26.36 -16.52 -4.72
CA LEU A 70 -26.95 -17.34 -3.66
C LEU A 70 -27.61 -18.60 -4.22
N HIS A 71 -27.47 -19.69 -3.48
CA HIS A 71 -28.28 -20.91 -3.63
C HIS A 71 -29.17 -21.06 -2.41
N PHE A 72 -30.40 -21.51 -2.62
CA PHE A 72 -31.37 -21.73 -1.54
C PHE A 72 -31.80 -23.20 -1.53
N LYS A 73 -31.43 -23.97 -0.51
CA LYS A 73 -31.78 -25.38 -0.37
C LYS A 73 -32.89 -25.54 0.65
N SER A 74 -34.05 -26.05 0.23
CA SER A 74 -35.12 -26.44 1.14
C SER A 74 -34.65 -27.51 2.11
N VAL A 75 -34.88 -27.31 3.41
CA VAL A 75 -34.49 -28.30 4.44
C VAL A 75 -35.40 -29.52 4.44
N THR A 76 -36.68 -29.35 4.09
CA THR A 76 -37.66 -30.43 4.06
C THR A 76 -37.53 -31.29 2.80
N ALA A 77 -37.40 -30.67 1.62
CA ALA A 77 -37.23 -31.39 0.37
C ALA A 77 -35.78 -31.89 0.15
N GLY A 78 -34.80 -31.22 0.77
CA GLY A 78 -33.38 -31.47 0.51
C GLY A 78 -32.95 -31.06 -0.90
N LYS A 79 -33.71 -30.18 -1.56
CA LYS A 79 -33.52 -29.72 -2.94
C LYS A 79 -33.32 -28.21 -3.02
N TYR A 80 -32.67 -27.74 -4.08
CA TYR A 80 -32.45 -26.32 -4.35
C TYR A 80 -33.64 -25.68 -5.06
N LEU A 81 -33.92 -24.42 -4.72
CA LEU A 81 -34.76 -23.54 -5.52
C LEU A 81 -34.16 -23.41 -6.92
N CYS A 82 -35.02 -23.46 -7.93
CA CYS A 82 -34.68 -23.45 -9.34
C CYS A 82 -35.65 -22.54 -10.08
N ALA A 83 -35.13 -21.61 -10.86
CA ALA A 83 -35.90 -20.92 -11.89
C ALA A 83 -35.89 -21.80 -13.15
N GLU A 84 -36.96 -22.58 -13.36
CA GLU A 84 -37.04 -23.45 -14.53
C GLU A 84 -36.84 -22.64 -15.82
N THR A 85 -36.20 -23.26 -16.80
CA THR A 85 -35.74 -22.64 -18.05
C THR A 85 -34.82 -21.42 -17.88
N GLY A 86 -34.29 -21.19 -16.67
CA GLY A 86 -33.49 -20.02 -16.32
C GLY A 86 -34.30 -18.76 -16.02
N GLY A 87 -35.63 -18.85 -16.01
CA GLY A 87 -36.57 -17.71 -15.95
C GLY A 87 -37.69 -17.85 -16.98
N GLY A 88 -38.79 -17.12 -16.76
CA GLY A 88 -39.97 -17.09 -17.63
C GLY A 88 -41.10 -18.02 -17.18
N SER A 89 -40.94 -18.67 -16.02
CA SER A 89 -41.87 -19.65 -15.48
C SER A 89 -41.90 -19.62 -13.94
N ILE A 90 -42.55 -20.61 -13.34
CA ILE A 90 -42.63 -20.83 -11.89
C ILE A 90 -41.26 -21.16 -11.27
N ILE A 91 -41.09 -20.81 -10.00
CA ILE A 91 -39.99 -21.27 -9.15
C ILE A 91 -40.36 -22.61 -8.52
N VAL A 92 -39.44 -23.57 -8.61
CA VAL A 92 -39.59 -24.94 -8.07
C VAL A 92 -38.44 -25.28 -7.12
N ALA A 93 -38.52 -26.42 -6.44
CA ALA A 93 -37.50 -26.93 -5.53
C ALA A 93 -37.21 -28.42 -5.81
N ASN A 94 -36.68 -28.73 -7.00
CA ASN A 94 -36.56 -30.12 -7.50
C ASN A 94 -35.11 -30.55 -7.84
N ARG A 95 -34.10 -29.71 -7.57
CA ARG A 95 -32.71 -29.97 -7.95
C ARG A 95 -31.86 -30.45 -6.77
N THR A 96 -31.05 -31.49 -6.96
CA THR A 96 -30.13 -32.01 -5.91
C THR A 96 -28.76 -31.33 -5.92
N VAL A 97 -28.38 -30.71 -7.04
CA VAL A 97 -27.12 -30.00 -7.25
C VAL A 97 -27.45 -28.63 -7.84
N ALA A 98 -26.80 -27.59 -7.32
CA ALA A 98 -26.99 -26.23 -7.82
C ALA A 98 -25.99 -25.91 -8.95
N SER A 99 -26.47 -25.22 -9.97
CA SER A 99 -25.73 -24.71 -11.12
C SER A 99 -26.32 -23.35 -11.53
N GLY A 100 -26.44 -23.07 -12.84
CA GLY A 100 -26.89 -21.77 -13.35
C GLY A 100 -28.31 -21.39 -12.97
N TRP A 101 -29.28 -22.30 -13.09
CA TRP A 101 -30.71 -21.99 -12.86
C TRP A 101 -31.11 -21.93 -11.39
N GLU A 102 -30.28 -22.52 -10.53
CA GLU A 102 -30.42 -22.50 -9.08
C GLU A 102 -29.64 -21.33 -8.45
N THR A 103 -28.90 -20.56 -9.26
CA THR A 103 -28.14 -19.38 -8.82
C THR A 103 -28.99 -18.12 -8.96
N PHE A 104 -29.24 -17.47 -7.82
CA PHE A 104 -29.93 -16.19 -7.74
C PHE A 104 -28.92 -15.09 -7.41
N LYS A 105 -28.95 -14.00 -8.17
CA LYS A 105 -28.13 -12.81 -7.93
C LYS A 105 -28.92 -11.79 -7.13
N LEU A 106 -28.31 -11.26 -6.07
CA LEU A 106 -28.94 -10.22 -5.26
C LEU A 106 -28.86 -8.85 -5.92
N TRP A 107 -29.96 -8.13 -5.90
CA TRP A 107 -30.01 -6.68 -6.04
C TRP A 107 -30.44 -6.12 -4.70
N ARG A 108 -29.54 -5.39 -4.03
CA ARG A 108 -29.76 -4.86 -2.68
C ARG A 108 -30.52 -3.55 -2.77
N ILE A 109 -31.57 -3.41 -1.98
CA ILE A 109 -32.32 -2.16 -1.82
C ILE A 109 -31.88 -1.45 -0.54
N ASN A 110 -31.74 -2.20 0.55
CA ASN A 110 -31.23 -1.74 1.84
C ASN A 110 -30.71 -2.94 2.64
N GLU A 111 -30.49 -2.76 3.95
CA GLU A 111 -29.94 -3.80 4.83
C GLU A 111 -30.77 -5.08 4.92
N THR A 112 -32.08 -5.02 4.70
CA THR A 112 -32.98 -6.17 4.90
C THR A 112 -33.73 -6.58 3.64
N SER A 113 -33.82 -5.70 2.64
CA SER A 113 -34.66 -5.87 1.45
C SER A 113 -33.83 -6.10 0.19
N TYR A 114 -34.21 -7.13 -0.55
CA TYR A 114 -33.48 -7.62 -1.72
C TYR A 114 -34.43 -8.00 -2.85
N GLN A 115 -33.92 -7.93 -4.07
CA GLN A 115 -34.56 -8.49 -5.26
C GLN A 115 -33.69 -9.64 -5.77
N LEU A 116 -34.32 -10.73 -6.22
CA LEU A 116 -33.64 -11.94 -6.65
C LEU A 116 -33.68 -12.03 -8.18
N ARG A 117 -32.52 -11.87 -8.83
CA ARG A 117 -32.40 -11.96 -10.30
C ARG A 117 -31.95 -13.37 -10.71
N VAL A 118 -32.65 -13.96 -11.67
CA VAL A 118 -32.39 -15.32 -12.19
C VAL A 118 -31.53 -15.29 -13.46
N PHE A 119 -31.18 -16.47 -13.98
CA PHE A 119 -30.25 -16.66 -15.10
C PHE A 119 -30.60 -15.84 -16.36
N ASN A 120 -31.87 -15.82 -16.78
CA ASN A 120 -32.37 -15.05 -17.93
C ASN A 120 -32.63 -13.57 -17.60
N LYS A 121 -31.94 -13.02 -16.60
CA LYS A 121 -32.02 -11.60 -16.16
C LYS A 121 -33.38 -11.15 -15.63
N GLN A 122 -34.34 -12.07 -15.44
CA GLN A 122 -35.65 -11.79 -14.86
C GLN A 122 -35.59 -11.77 -13.32
N PHE A 123 -36.59 -11.18 -12.68
CA PHE A 123 -36.73 -11.14 -11.23
C PHE A 123 -37.80 -12.10 -10.74
N VAL A 124 -37.51 -12.72 -9.60
CA VAL A 124 -38.48 -13.51 -8.84
C VAL A 124 -39.54 -12.57 -8.25
N GLY A 125 -40.80 -12.97 -8.30
CA GLY A 125 -41.94 -12.24 -7.76
C GLY A 125 -43.08 -13.19 -7.40
N VAL A 126 -44.08 -12.66 -6.71
CA VAL A 126 -45.34 -13.38 -6.48
C VAL A 126 -46.24 -13.19 -7.71
N ASP A 127 -46.90 -14.26 -8.18
CA ASP A 127 -47.78 -14.21 -9.35
C ASP A 127 -49.03 -13.36 -9.09
N SER A 128 -48.94 -12.08 -9.46
CA SER A 128 -50.04 -11.13 -9.37
C SER A 128 -51.12 -11.31 -10.43
N GLY A 129 -50.88 -12.11 -11.47
CA GLY A 129 -51.85 -12.44 -12.52
C GLY A 129 -52.65 -13.72 -12.23
N GLY A 130 -52.18 -14.54 -11.29
CA GLY A 130 -52.78 -15.80 -10.86
C GLY A 130 -53.37 -15.74 -9.45
N ASN A 131 -52.99 -16.68 -8.60
CA ASN A 131 -53.56 -16.86 -7.25
C ASN A 131 -52.95 -15.93 -6.17
N GLY A 132 -51.96 -15.09 -6.52
CA GLY A 132 -51.33 -14.16 -5.59
C GLY A 132 -50.45 -14.82 -4.52
N ILE A 133 -50.10 -16.10 -4.69
CA ILE A 133 -49.22 -16.84 -3.77
C ILE A 133 -48.13 -17.65 -4.47
N ASP A 134 -48.29 -18.03 -5.75
CA ASP A 134 -47.29 -18.81 -6.47
C ASP A 134 -46.05 -17.95 -6.79
N MET A 135 -44.85 -18.56 -6.71
CA MET A 135 -43.60 -17.87 -7.01
C MET A 135 -43.24 -18.01 -8.50
N VAL A 136 -42.99 -16.90 -9.19
CA VAL A 136 -42.66 -16.86 -10.62
C VAL A 136 -41.42 -16.00 -10.87
N ALA A 137 -40.69 -16.26 -11.96
CA ALA A 137 -39.53 -15.46 -12.38
C ALA A 137 -39.75 -14.87 -13.77
N ILE A 138 -40.71 -13.95 -13.90
CA ILE A 138 -41.17 -13.45 -15.22
C ILE A 138 -40.87 -11.97 -15.48
N VAL A 139 -40.44 -11.21 -14.47
CA VAL A 139 -40.24 -9.76 -14.59
C VAL A 139 -38.89 -9.46 -15.23
N ALA A 140 -38.88 -9.06 -16.50
CA ALA A 140 -37.65 -8.77 -17.25
C ALA A 140 -37.14 -7.32 -17.11
N GLY A 141 -38.00 -6.40 -16.65
CA GLY A 141 -37.71 -4.96 -16.51
C GLY A 141 -37.29 -4.55 -15.11
N THR A 142 -37.51 -3.28 -14.75
CA THR A 142 -37.23 -2.77 -13.41
C THR A 142 -38.13 -3.44 -12.38
N PRO A 143 -37.57 -4.16 -11.39
CA PRO A 143 -38.35 -4.81 -10.34
C PRO A 143 -39.00 -3.79 -9.42
N GLY A 144 -40.23 -4.08 -8.99
CA GLY A 144 -41.04 -3.24 -8.13
C GLY A 144 -41.27 -3.85 -6.75
N ARG A 145 -42.37 -3.45 -6.12
CA ARG A 145 -42.74 -3.94 -4.78
C ARG A 145 -42.99 -5.44 -4.76
N SER A 146 -43.57 -6.02 -5.82
CA SER A 146 -43.91 -7.46 -5.91
C SER A 146 -42.70 -8.39 -6.03
N GLU A 147 -41.52 -7.84 -6.38
CA GLU A 147 -40.26 -8.58 -6.52
C GLU A 147 -39.28 -8.30 -5.36
N THR A 148 -39.73 -7.60 -4.32
CA THR A 148 -38.88 -7.20 -3.19
C THR A 148 -39.14 -8.08 -1.98
N PHE A 149 -38.11 -8.79 -1.52
CA PHE A 149 -38.16 -9.77 -0.45
C PHE A 149 -37.35 -9.31 0.75
N GLU A 150 -37.76 -9.72 1.95
CA GLU A 150 -36.91 -9.65 3.14
C GLU A 150 -36.27 -11.03 3.36
N ILE A 151 -34.95 -11.07 3.53
CA ILE A 151 -34.26 -12.31 3.91
C ILE A 151 -34.02 -12.27 5.41
N VAL A 152 -34.71 -13.14 6.15
CA VAL A 152 -34.62 -13.26 7.61
C VAL A 152 -33.72 -14.43 7.93
N ARG A 153 -32.61 -14.18 8.65
CA ARG A 153 -31.69 -15.21 9.12
C ARG A 153 -32.10 -15.70 10.50
N ASN A 154 -31.90 -16.99 10.76
CA ASN A 154 -31.92 -17.53 12.10
C ASN A 154 -30.74 -16.95 12.89
N SER A 155 -30.98 -16.53 14.15
CA SER A 155 -29.93 -16.04 15.05
C SER A 155 -28.89 -17.11 15.38
N ASP A 156 -29.30 -18.37 15.45
CA ASP A 156 -28.46 -19.48 15.92
C ASP A 156 -27.66 -20.13 14.78
N ASP A 157 -28.18 -20.04 13.55
CA ASP A 157 -27.54 -20.52 12.34
C ASP A 157 -27.83 -19.52 11.20
N PRO A 158 -26.95 -18.53 10.97
CA PRO A 158 -27.17 -17.50 9.96
C PRO A 158 -27.26 -18.01 8.51
N ASN A 159 -26.95 -19.29 8.27
CA ASN A 159 -27.15 -19.93 6.98
C ASN A 159 -28.57 -20.52 6.83
N ARG A 160 -29.33 -20.67 7.92
CA ARG A 160 -30.77 -20.95 7.89
C ARG A 160 -31.53 -19.65 7.74
N ILE A 161 -32.33 -19.58 6.68
CA ILE A 161 -33.11 -18.39 6.36
C ILE A 161 -34.57 -18.72 6.13
N ARG A 162 -35.40 -17.68 6.26
CA ARG A 162 -36.72 -17.60 5.65
C ARG A 162 -36.74 -16.40 4.70
N ILE A 163 -37.45 -16.53 3.59
CA ILE A 163 -37.60 -15.48 2.59
C ILE A 163 -39.03 -14.96 2.69
N LYS A 164 -39.20 -13.72 3.11
CA LYS A 164 -40.52 -13.09 3.25
C LYS A 164 -40.86 -12.34 1.98
N ALA A 165 -42.00 -12.68 1.40
CA ALA A 165 -42.53 -12.07 0.21
C ALA A 165 -43.25 -10.73 0.52
N PRO A 166 -43.46 -9.88 -0.49
CA PRO A 166 -44.14 -8.59 -0.34
C PRO A 166 -45.60 -8.69 0.11
N ASN A 167 -46.24 -9.86 -0.02
CA ASN A 167 -47.59 -10.13 0.48
C ASN A 167 -47.62 -10.38 2.01
N GLY A 168 -46.47 -10.33 2.69
CA GLY A 168 -46.33 -10.46 4.15
C GLY A 168 -46.07 -11.88 4.64
N PHE A 169 -46.15 -12.89 3.76
CA PHE A 169 -45.93 -14.30 4.09
C PHE A 169 -44.54 -14.76 3.67
N PHE A 170 -44.08 -15.87 4.26
CA PHE A 170 -42.83 -16.52 3.90
C PHE A 170 -43.02 -17.54 2.76
N LEU A 171 -41.98 -17.67 1.94
CA LEU A 171 -41.86 -18.73 0.95
C LEU A 171 -41.86 -20.09 1.64
N GLN A 172 -42.52 -21.07 1.06
CA GLN A 172 -42.48 -22.47 1.50
C GLN A 172 -42.51 -23.43 0.31
N VAL A 173 -41.83 -24.56 0.46
CA VAL A 173 -41.87 -25.68 -0.51
C VAL A 173 -43.00 -26.63 -0.12
N LYS A 174 -44.14 -26.54 -0.83
CA LYS A 174 -45.27 -27.46 -0.61
C LYS A 174 -44.94 -28.86 -1.11
N ILE A 175 -44.44 -28.91 -2.34
CA ILE A 175 -43.94 -30.10 -3.04
C ILE A 175 -42.81 -29.65 -3.98
N GLU A 176 -42.01 -30.59 -4.49
CA GLU A 176 -40.81 -30.27 -5.29
C GLU A 176 -41.09 -29.35 -6.49
N ASN A 177 -42.29 -29.38 -7.08
CA ASN A 177 -42.66 -28.58 -8.25
C ASN A 177 -43.58 -27.38 -7.92
N LEU A 178 -43.73 -27.01 -6.64
CA LEU A 178 -44.58 -25.90 -6.22
C LEU A 178 -44.00 -25.18 -5.00
N VAL A 179 -43.60 -23.92 -5.21
CA VAL A 179 -43.15 -23.00 -4.17
C VAL A 179 -44.14 -21.85 -4.07
N THR A 180 -44.65 -21.60 -2.87
CA THR A 180 -45.69 -20.59 -2.60
C THR A 180 -45.25 -19.63 -1.50
N ALA A 181 -45.82 -18.43 -1.46
CA ALA A 181 -45.61 -17.40 -0.43
C ALA A 181 -46.88 -17.24 0.42
N ASP A 182 -47.19 -18.25 1.22
CA ASP A 182 -48.39 -18.32 2.08
C ASP A 182 -48.08 -18.84 3.50
N SER A 183 -46.79 -18.98 3.87
CA SER A 183 -46.40 -19.42 5.22
C SER A 183 -46.41 -18.26 6.21
N LYS A 184 -46.92 -18.48 7.42
CA LYS A 184 -46.84 -17.50 8.51
C LYS A 184 -45.43 -17.39 9.10
N GLY A 185 -44.58 -18.40 8.89
CA GLY A 185 -43.25 -18.47 9.50
C GLY A 185 -43.30 -18.52 11.04
N ASP A 186 -44.34 -19.12 11.61
CA ASP A 186 -44.49 -19.34 13.05
C ASP A 186 -44.02 -20.73 13.50
N GLY A 187 -43.53 -21.56 12.57
CA GLY A 187 -42.96 -22.88 12.82
C GLY A 187 -41.53 -22.86 13.38
N SER A 188 -40.99 -24.04 13.68
CA SER A 188 -39.61 -24.20 14.15
C SER A 188 -38.59 -23.93 13.02
N TRP A 189 -37.32 -23.65 13.34
CA TRP A 189 -36.24 -23.56 12.35
C TRP A 189 -35.67 -24.94 11.93
N GLY A 190 -36.36 -26.02 12.33
CA GLY A 190 -35.98 -27.40 12.12
C GLY A 190 -36.08 -27.86 10.66
N ASN A 191 -35.60 -29.06 10.39
CA ASN A 191 -35.64 -29.66 9.05
C ASN A 191 -37.05 -30.11 8.61
N ASP A 192 -38.04 -29.94 9.48
CA ASP A 192 -39.45 -30.27 9.30
C ASP A 192 -40.30 -29.07 8.83
N ASP A 193 -39.79 -27.83 8.90
CA ASP A 193 -40.50 -26.63 8.45
C ASP A 193 -40.24 -26.33 6.97
N GLN A 194 -41.31 -26.35 6.18
CA GLN A 194 -41.29 -26.14 4.72
C GLN A 194 -40.87 -24.73 4.31
N SER A 195 -40.87 -23.75 5.22
CA SER A 195 -40.47 -22.37 4.97
C SER A 195 -38.98 -22.08 5.17
N VAL A 196 -38.23 -23.06 5.68
CA VAL A 196 -36.81 -22.89 6.03
C VAL A 196 -35.91 -23.34 4.87
N PHE A 197 -34.91 -22.51 4.56
CA PHE A 197 -33.90 -22.78 3.54
C PHE A 197 -32.50 -22.68 4.13
N ILE A 198 -31.58 -23.53 3.67
CA ILE A 198 -30.14 -23.33 3.84
C ILE A 198 -29.65 -22.47 2.67
N ILE A 199 -28.97 -21.38 2.99
CA ILE A 199 -28.36 -20.51 2.01
C ILE A 199 -26.88 -20.85 1.81
N THR A 200 -26.42 -20.82 0.56
CA THR A 200 -25.00 -20.90 0.22
C THR A 200 -24.61 -19.66 -0.58
N ASN A 201 -23.66 -18.88 -0.08
CA ASN A 201 -23.03 -17.80 -0.83
C ASN A 201 -21.87 -18.36 -1.65
N THR A 202 -21.94 -18.20 -2.97
CA THR A 202 -20.92 -18.72 -3.92
C THR A 202 -19.98 -17.65 -4.45
N GLY A 203 -20.02 -16.46 -3.84
CA GLY A 203 -19.23 -15.29 -4.18
C GLY A 203 -20.08 -14.13 -4.71
N GLY A 204 -19.45 -12.96 -4.81
CA GLY A 204 -20.10 -11.73 -5.26
C GLY A 204 -19.09 -10.74 -5.81
N LEU A 205 -19.60 -9.58 -6.24
CA LEU A 205 -18.79 -8.47 -6.72
C LEU A 205 -18.41 -7.56 -5.55
N HIS A 206 -17.27 -6.89 -5.68
CA HIS A 206 -16.74 -6.01 -4.64
C HIS A 206 -16.05 -4.78 -5.23
N GLY A 207 -16.79 -4.03 -6.05
CA GLY A 207 -16.39 -2.75 -6.60
C GLY A 207 -17.13 -1.57 -5.97
N GLU A 208 -16.95 -0.38 -6.54
CA GLU A 208 -17.54 0.86 -6.02
C GLU A 208 -19.08 0.85 -5.97
N PHE A 209 -19.75 0.18 -6.92
CA PHE A 209 -21.20 0.00 -6.86
C PHE A 209 -21.63 -0.69 -5.56
N GLN A 210 -21.00 -1.83 -5.23
CA GLN A 210 -21.33 -2.59 -4.03
C GLN A 210 -20.95 -1.84 -2.75
N LEU A 211 -19.85 -1.09 -2.78
CA LEU A 211 -19.40 -0.28 -1.66
C LEU A 211 -20.40 0.83 -1.33
N THR A 212 -20.72 1.65 -2.32
CA THR A 212 -21.57 2.83 -2.14
C THR A 212 -23.03 2.46 -1.90
N ASN A 213 -23.57 1.45 -2.62
CA ASN A 213 -24.92 0.94 -2.33
C ASN A 213 -24.99 0.23 -0.97
N GLY A 214 -23.90 -0.43 -0.57
CA GLY A 214 -23.80 -1.15 0.70
C GLY A 214 -23.92 -0.23 1.92
N TYR A 215 -23.16 0.87 1.93
CA TYR A 215 -23.24 1.90 2.97
C TYR A 215 -24.50 2.78 2.86
N GLY A 216 -25.07 2.85 1.66
CA GLY A 216 -26.23 3.69 1.37
C GLY A 216 -25.90 5.18 1.26
N PRO A 217 -26.89 5.99 0.85
CA PRO A 217 -26.66 7.38 0.44
C PRO A 217 -26.23 8.32 1.57
N VAL A 218 -26.40 7.92 2.84
CA VAL A 218 -26.02 8.72 4.01
C VAL A 218 -24.55 8.53 4.36
N ASN A 219 -24.07 7.29 4.42
CA ASN A 219 -22.73 6.97 4.92
C ASN A 219 -21.68 6.91 3.80
N ALA A 220 -22.07 6.51 2.59
CA ALA A 220 -21.15 6.36 1.47
C ALA A 220 -20.35 7.64 1.13
N PRO A 221 -20.95 8.86 1.14
CA PRO A 221 -20.19 10.08 0.83
C PRO A 221 -19.03 10.33 1.80
N GLN A 222 -19.23 10.11 3.09
CA GLN A 222 -18.19 10.29 4.10
C GLN A 222 -17.07 9.27 3.92
N VAL A 223 -17.42 7.99 3.74
CA VAL A 223 -16.46 6.89 3.56
C VAL A 223 -15.57 7.14 2.34
N MET A 224 -16.16 7.53 1.20
CA MET A 224 -15.41 7.78 -0.03
C MET A 224 -14.56 9.05 0.06
N THR A 225 -15.07 10.12 0.67
CA THR A 225 -14.31 11.37 0.86
C THR A 225 -13.05 11.13 1.70
N GLU A 226 -13.18 10.40 2.81
CA GLU A 226 -12.02 10.05 3.66
C GLU A 226 -11.00 9.21 2.89
N HIS A 227 -11.47 8.20 2.15
CA HIS A 227 -10.62 7.35 1.34
C HIS A 227 -9.84 8.15 0.29
N TRP A 228 -10.50 9.03 -0.46
CA TRP A 228 -9.83 9.85 -1.48
C TRP A 228 -8.78 10.79 -0.89
N ASN A 229 -8.99 11.29 0.34
CA ASN A 229 -8.08 12.23 0.99
C ASN A 229 -6.87 11.57 1.66
N THR A 230 -6.95 10.27 1.99
CA THR A 230 -5.92 9.60 2.81
C THR A 230 -5.18 8.46 2.11
N PHE A 231 -5.77 7.86 1.06
CA PHE A 231 -5.18 6.67 0.45
C PHE A 231 -4.02 7.00 -0.49
N ILE A 232 -4.30 7.87 -1.49
CA ILE A 232 -3.29 8.47 -2.36
C ILE A 232 -3.21 9.97 -2.07
N VAL A 233 -2.01 10.44 -1.76
CA VAL A 233 -1.72 11.82 -1.37
C VAL A 233 -0.54 12.37 -2.15
N GLU A 234 -0.22 13.66 -1.97
CA GLU A 234 0.88 14.32 -2.66
C GLU A 234 2.25 13.61 -2.49
N ASP A 235 2.53 13.09 -1.29
CA ASP A 235 3.78 12.37 -1.00
C ASP A 235 3.97 11.13 -1.88
N ASP A 236 2.87 10.52 -2.35
CA ASP A 236 2.93 9.40 -3.26
C ASP A 236 3.46 9.83 -4.63
N PHE A 237 3.09 11.01 -5.12
CA PHE A 237 3.63 11.57 -6.36
C PHE A 237 5.11 11.93 -6.21
N ASN A 238 5.52 12.45 -5.05
CA ASN A 238 6.93 12.66 -4.74
C ASN A 238 7.72 11.34 -4.76
N PHE A 239 7.18 10.29 -4.12
CA PHE A 239 7.78 8.95 -4.11
C PHE A 239 7.91 8.37 -5.53
N ILE A 240 6.86 8.45 -6.33
CA ILE A 240 6.83 7.98 -7.72
C ILE A 240 7.94 8.67 -8.53
N SER A 241 7.99 10.00 -8.50
CA SER A 241 8.98 10.80 -9.24
C SER A 241 10.41 10.47 -8.78
N SER A 242 10.64 10.43 -7.46
CA SER A 242 11.96 10.15 -6.86
C SER A 242 12.49 8.74 -7.17
N ASN A 243 11.62 7.80 -7.51
CA ASN A 243 11.99 6.43 -7.89
C ASN A 243 12.10 6.21 -9.41
N GLY A 244 12.09 7.30 -10.20
CA GLY A 244 12.28 7.24 -11.65
C GLY A 244 11.08 6.72 -12.44
N ILE A 245 9.92 6.58 -11.78
CA ILE A 245 8.61 6.38 -12.41
C ILE A 245 8.14 7.76 -12.89
N ASN A 246 7.77 7.86 -14.15
CA ASN A 246 7.59 9.14 -14.84
C ASN A 246 6.14 9.41 -15.24
N ALA A 247 5.21 8.51 -14.90
CA ALA A 247 3.79 8.71 -15.11
C ALA A 247 2.94 7.93 -14.10
N VAL A 248 1.67 8.33 -14.00
CA VAL A 248 0.61 7.60 -13.29
C VAL A 248 -0.51 7.27 -14.26
N ARG A 249 -1.07 6.07 -14.14
CA ARG A 249 -2.34 5.69 -14.76
C ARG A 249 -3.41 5.74 -13.69
N ILE A 250 -4.44 6.55 -13.90
CA ILE A 250 -5.46 6.86 -12.90
C ILE A 250 -6.80 6.28 -13.37
N PRO A 251 -7.22 5.13 -12.81
CA PRO A 251 -8.55 4.58 -13.02
C PRO A 251 -9.65 5.56 -12.61
N VAL A 252 -10.61 5.81 -13.48
CA VAL A 252 -11.81 6.62 -13.19
C VAL A 252 -13.07 5.89 -13.64
N GLY A 253 -14.16 6.06 -12.90
CA GLY A 253 -15.48 5.57 -13.27
C GLY A 253 -16.29 6.61 -14.03
N TRP A 254 -17.19 6.16 -14.91
CA TRP A 254 -18.02 7.05 -15.74
C TRP A 254 -18.83 8.10 -14.96
N TRP A 255 -19.17 7.80 -13.69
CA TRP A 255 -19.91 8.71 -12.82
C TRP A 255 -19.16 10.00 -12.52
N ILE A 256 -17.83 10.02 -12.65
CA ILE A 256 -17.00 11.22 -12.44
C ILE A 256 -17.42 12.41 -13.32
N ALA A 257 -17.99 12.14 -14.51
CA ALA A 257 -18.47 13.17 -15.42
C ALA A 257 -19.76 13.87 -14.93
N SER A 258 -20.38 13.35 -13.87
CA SER A 258 -21.59 13.90 -13.24
C SER A 258 -21.31 14.52 -11.87
N ASP A 259 -20.05 14.67 -11.47
CA ASP A 259 -19.69 15.33 -10.22
C ASP A 259 -20.18 16.80 -10.18
N PRO A 260 -20.60 17.31 -9.01
CA PRO A 260 -20.56 16.67 -7.68
C PRO A 260 -21.79 15.81 -7.34
N THR A 261 -22.71 15.59 -8.29
CA THR A 261 -23.98 14.87 -8.06
C THR A 261 -24.12 13.70 -9.01
N PRO A 262 -23.28 12.67 -8.91
CA PRO A 262 -23.38 11.49 -9.76
C PRO A 262 -24.68 10.71 -9.50
N PRO A 263 -25.11 9.89 -10.46
CA PRO A 263 -26.28 9.04 -10.29
C PRO A 263 -26.05 8.04 -9.15
N GLN A 264 -27.10 7.76 -8.39
CA GLN A 264 -27.05 6.78 -7.30
C GLN A 264 -26.71 5.37 -7.83
N PRO A 265 -25.94 4.55 -7.09
CA PRO A 265 -25.48 4.77 -5.71
C PRO A 265 -24.16 5.56 -5.59
N TYR A 266 -23.56 5.98 -6.71
CA TYR A 266 -22.27 6.67 -6.69
C TYR A 266 -22.34 8.00 -5.93
N VAL A 267 -21.19 8.43 -5.41
CA VAL A 267 -21.06 9.64 -4.59
C VAL A 267 -20.05 10.59 -5.23
N GLY A 268 -20.27 11.90 -5.07
CA GLY A 268 -19.43 12.92 -5.72
C GLY A 268 -18.19 13.28 -4.92
N GLY A 269 -17.14 13.74 -5.60
CA GLY A 269 -15.89 14.22 -5.01
C GLY A 269 -14.62 13.67 -5.68
N SER A 270 -14.74 12.58 -6.44
CA SER A 270 -13.60 11.97 -7.15
C SER A 270 -13.01 12.89 -8.23
N LEU A 271 -13.80 13.80 -8.83
CA LEU A 271 -13.30 14.79 -9.78
C LEU A 271 -12.32 15.77 -9.14
N GLN A 272 -12.59 16.21 -7.90
CA GLN A 272 -11.67 17.08 -7.16
C GLN A 272 -10.38 16.35 -6.80
N ALA A 273 -10.46 15.07 -6.44
CA ALA A 273 -9.28 14.25 -6.20
C ALA A 273 -8.43 14.07 -7.47
N LEU A 274 -9.06 13.92 -8.64
CA LEU A 274 -8.37 13.92 -9.93
C LEU A 274 -7.72 15.27 -10.26
N ASP A 275 -8.39 16.39 -9.97
CA ASP A 275 -7.80 17.73 -10.13
C ASP A 275 -6.52 17.87 -9.28
N ASN A 276 -6.56 17.41 -8.03
CA ASN A 276 -5.40 17.38 -7.14
C ASN A 276 -4.26 16.54 -7.72
N ALA A 277 -4.57 15.38 -8.30
CA ALA A 277 -3.58 14.53 -8.96
C ALA A 277 -2.86 15.27 -10.10
N PHE A 278 -3.56 16.08 -10.90
CA PHE A 278 -2.94 16.90 -11.95
C PHE A 278 -2.05 18.02 -11.38
N ILE A 279 -2.42 18.61 -10.24
CA ILE A 279 -1.58 19.59 -9.54
C ILE A 279 -0.28 18.93 -9.05
N TRP A 280 -0.38 17.77 -8.41
CA TRP A 280 0.80 17.02 -7.95
C TRP A 280 1.65 16.53 -9.11
N ALA A 281 1.02 16.02 -10.17
CA ALA A 281 1.71 15.59 -11.38
C ALA A 281 2.54 16.72 -12.01
N GLN A 282 1.96 17.93 -12.08
CA GLN A 282 2.67 19.11 -12.56
C GLN A 282 3.85 19.48 -11.67
N LYS A 283 3.66 19.45 -10.34
CA LYS A 283 4.71 19.78 -9.37
C LYS A 283 5.90 18.83 -9.46
N TYR A 284 5.65 17.53 -9.66
CA TYR A 284 6.70 16.50 -9.63
C TYR A 284 7.16 16.02 -11.01
N GLY A 285 6.71 16.67 -12.09
CA GLY A 285 7.11 16.31 -13.46
C GLY A 285 6.59 14.94 -13.91
N ILE A 286 5.48 14.49 -13.35
CA ILE A 286 4.84 13.21 -13.65
C ILE A 286 3.80 13.42 -14.75
N ASN A 287 3.73 12.50 -15.71
CA ASN A 287 2.68 12.47 -16.72
C ASN A 287 1.44 11.73 -16.22
N VAL A 288 0.25 12.12 -16.66
CA VAL A 288 -1.03 11.49 -16.29
C VAL A 288 -1.62 10.77 -17.50
N ILE A 289 -1.97 9.51 -17.29
CA ILE A 289 -2.85 8.72 -18.15
C ILE A 289 -4.19 8.62 -17.44
N ILE A 290 -5.23 9.23 -18.01
CA ILE A 290 -6.60 9.06 -17.51
C ILE A 290 -7.14 7.75 -18.09
N ASP A 291 -7.53 6.82 -17.23
CA ASP A 291 -8.05 5.51 -17.63
C ASP A 291 -9.53 5.36 -17.29
N LEU A 292 -10.39 5.29 -18.31
CA LEU A 292 -11.80 4.98 -18.11
C LEU A 292 -11.97 3.50 -17.73
N HIS A 293 -11.85 3.25 -16.43
CA HIS A 293 -11.77 1.91 -15.87
C HIS A 293 -13.14 1.23 -15.71
N ALA A 294 -14.20 2.04 -15.55
CA ALA A 294 -15.58 1.56 -15.47
C ALA A 294 -16.49 2.34 -16.42
N ALA A 295 -16.97 1.68 -17.48
CA ALA A 295 -17.91 2.25 -18.44
C ALA A 295 -19.38 1.98 -18.06
N PRO A 296 -20.35 2.81 -18.50
CA PRO A 296 -21.78 2.56 -18.29
C PRO A 296 -22.20 1.15 -18.79
N GLY A 297 -22.86 0.37 -17.94
CA GLY A 297 -23.25 -1.01 -18.25
C GLY A 297 -22.16 -2.07 -18.03
N SER A 298 -20.95 -1.66 -17.63
CA SER A 298 -19.74 -2.46 -17.40
C SER A 298 -19.29 -3.27 -18.62
N GLN A 299 -18.04 -3.07 -19.00
CA GLN A 299 -17.43 -3.67 -20.18
C GLN A 299 -17.00 -5.11 -20.01
N ASN A 300 -16.95 -5.63 -18.78
CA ASN A 300 -16.53 -7.00 -18.50
C ASN A 300 -17.35 -7.73 -17.41
N GLY A 301 -18.33 -7.08 -16.78
CA GLY A 301 -19.14 -7.70 -15.74
C GLY A 301 -18.45 -7.83 -14.38
N ASN A 302 -17.22 -7.36 -14.21
CA ASN A 302 -16.51 -7.46 -12.93
C ASN A 302 -16.83 -6.29 -11.99
N GLY A 303 -16.37 -6.40 -10.74
CA GLY A 303 -16.55 -5.33 -9.74
C GLY A 303 -15.78 -4.06 -10.09
N HIS A 304 -14.55 -4.18 -10.61
CA HIS A 304 -13.71 -3.02 -10.97
C HIS A 304 -14.25 -2.22 -12.17
N SER A 305 -15.06 -2.84 -13.04
CA SER A 305 -15.84 -2.13 -14.08
C SER A 305 -17.21 -1.65 -13.60
N SER A 306 -17.46 -1.72 -12.30
CA SER A 306 -18.69 -1.31 -11.63
C SER A 306 -19.95 -2.03 -12.11
N SER A 307 -19.83 -3.32 -12.44
CA SER A 307 -21.01 -4.15 -12.68
C SER A 307 -21.85 -4.26 -11.40
N ARG A 308 -23.16 -4.09 -11.54
CA ARG A 308 -24.09 -4.29 -10.42
C ARG A 308 -24.15 -5.75 -10.00
N ASP A 309 -24.25 -6.67 -10.96
CA ASP A 309 -24.53 -8.07 -10.66
C ASP A 309 -23.80 -9.12 -11.52
N GLY A 310 -22.77 -8.70 -12.25
CA GLY A 310 -22.04 -9.58 -13.14
C GLY A 310 -22.53 -9.50 -14.58
N SER A 311 -23.55 -8.69 -14.88
CA SER A 311 -23.96 -8.45 -16.25
C SER A 311 -22.97 -7.56 -16.98
N GLN A 312 -22.61 -7.99 -18.18
CA GLN A 312 -21.92 -7.19 -19.17
C GLN A 312 -22.96 -6.64 -20.15
N GLU A 313 -23.24 -5.34 -20.06
CA GLU A 313 -24.29 -4.67 -20.87
C GLU A 313 -23.72 -3.58 -21.77
N TRP A 314 -22.49 -3.13 -21.48
CA TRP A 314 -21.79 -2.21 -22.35
C TRP A 314 -21.67 -2.77 -23.78
N GLY A 315 -21.98 -1.93 -24.76
CA GLY A 315 -21.91 -2.29 -26.18
C GLY A 315 -23.11 -3.06 -26.73
N LEU A 316 -24.12 -3.39 -25.90
CA LEU A 316 -25.40 -3.96 -26.36
C LEU A 316 -26.35 -2.90 -26.94
N SER A 317 -26.13 -1.62 -26.62
CA SER A 317 -26.89 -0.49 -27.15
C SER A 317 -25.96 0.64 -27.58
N ASP A 318 -26.38 1.39 -28.60
CA ASP A 318 -25.70 2.62 -29.03
C ASP A 318 -25.69 3.70 -27.94
N GLN A 319 -26.67 3.67 -27.04
CA GLN A 319 -26.76 4.59 -25.92
C GLN A 319 -25.57 4.44 -24.98
N ASN A 320 -25.22 3.22 -24.55
CA ASN A 320 -24.08 3.04 -23.65
C ASN A 320 -22.75 3.44 -24.31
N ILE A 321 -22.61 3.20 -25.62
CA ILE A 321 -21.44 3.67 -26.38
C ILE A 321 -21.38 5.21 -26.35
N GLN A 322 -22.50 5.88 -26.63
CA GLN A 322 -22.54 7.35 -26.63
C GLN A 322 -22.31 7.96 -25.25
N GLU A 323 -22.88 7.38 -24.18
CA GLU A 323 -22.62 7.79 -22.81
C GLU A 323 -21.13 7.65 -22.45
N THR A 324 -20.49 6.55 -22.87
CA THR A 324 -19.05 6.35 -22.69
C THR A 324 -18.24 7.43 -23.43
N VAL A 325 -18.62 7.76 -24.68
CA VAL A 325 -17.97 8.83 -25.46
C VAL A 325 -18.12 10.19 -24.78
N ASN A 326 -19.28 10.48 -24.18
CA ASN A 326 -19.53 11.74 -23.48
C ASN A 326 -18.60 11.91 -22.27
N VAL A 327 -18.27 10.82 -21.56
CA VAL A 327 -17.28 10.83 -20.46
C VAL A 327 -15.89 11.18 -20.98
N ILE A 328 -15.48 10.60 -22.11
CA ILE A 328 -14.19 10.93 -22.75
C ILE A 328 -14.15 12.38 -23.24
N ASP A 329 -15.23 12.89 -23.85
CA ASP A 329 -15.35 14.30 -24.26
C ASP A 329 -15.19 15.22 -23.03
N PHE A 330 -15.90 14.92 -21.93
CA PHE A 330 -15.81 15.67 -20.68
C PHE A 330 -14.39 15.68 -20.10
N LEU A 331 -13.80 14.51 -19.85
CA LEU A 331 -12.46 14.39 -19.24
C LEU A 331 -11.39 15.07 -20.10
N THR A 332 -11.43 14.85 -21.41
CA THR A 332 -10.46 15.48 -22.31
C THR A 332 -10.65 16.99 -22.35
N SER A 333 -11.89 17.50 -22.45
CA SER A 333 -12.16 18.94 -22.48
C SER A 333 -11.61 19.66 -21.25
N ARG A 334 -11.66 19.01 -20.07
CA ARG A 334 -11.18 19.56 -18.80
C ARG A 334 -9.66 19.64 -18.74
N TYR A 335 -8.98 18.57 -19.15
CA TYR A 335 -7.53 18.43 -18.93
C TYR A 335 -6.66 18.69 -20.16
N ALA A 336 -7.24 18.91 -21.35
CA ALA A 336 -6.48 19.11 -22.61
C ALA A 336 -5.45 20.25 -22.56
N ASN A 337 -5.70 21.28 -21.76
CA ASN A 337 -4.78 22.42 -21.60
C ASN A 337 -3.70 22.18 -20.53
N ASN A 338 -3.77 21.08 -19.78
CA ASN A 338 -2.74 20.71 -18.81
C ASN A 338 -1.60 19.98 -19.53
N PRO A 339 -0.35 20.49 -19.47
CA PRO A 339 0.79 19.89 -20.18
C PRO A 339 1.15 18.48 -19.68
N HIS A 340 0.63 18.06 -18.52
CA HIS A 340 0.84 16.72 -17.97
C HIS A 340 -0.24 15.71 -18.38
N LEU A 341 -1.27 16.11 -19.14
CA LEU A 341 -2.15 15.14 -19.80
C LEU A 341 -1.38 14.46 -20.92
N TYR A 342 -0.92 13.23 -20.67
CA TYR A 342 -0.10 12.49 -21.63
C TYR A 342 -0.94 11.58 -22.52
N ALA A 343 -1.91 10.87 -21.92
CA ALA A 343 -2.79 9.99 -22.66
C ALA A 343 -4.17 9.88 -22.04
N VAL A 344 -5.14 9.50 -22.88
CA VAL A 344 -6.49 9.10 -22.46
C VAL A 344 -6.71 7.68 -22.93
N GLU A 345 -6.93 6.77 -21.99
CA GLU A 345 -7.37 5.41 -22.26
C GLU A 345 -8.88 5.35 -22.32
N LEU A 346 -9.37 4.90 -23.48
CA LEU A 346 -10.78 4.99 -23.80
C LEU A 346 -11.62 4.01 -22.97
N ILE A 347 -11.10 2.82 -22.65
CA ILE A 347 -11.78 1.83 -21.82
C ILE A 347 -10.80 0.76 -21.36
N ASN A 348 -10.92 0.32 -20.11
CA ASN A 348 -10.10 -0.75 -19.55
C ASN A 348 -10.70 -2.15 -19.78
N GLU A 349 -9.92 -3.13 -20.23
CA GLU A 349 -10.26 -4.57 -20.25
C GLU A 349 -11.70 -4.96 -20.68
N PRO A 350 -12.17 -4.61 -21.89
CA PRO A 350 -13.45 -5.10 -22.39
C PRO A 350 -13.42 -6.65 -22.55
N LEU A 351 -14.47 -7.36 -22.13
CA LEU A 351 -14.48 -8.84 -22.17
C LEU A 351 -15.08 -9.40 -23.47
N SER A 352 -14.38 -10.33 -24.11
CA SER A 352 -14.92 -11.13 -25.22
C SER A 352 -15.80 -12.29 -24.72
N PRO A 353 -16.89 -12.68 -25.42
CA PRO A 353 -17.42 -12.09 -26.65
C PRO A 353 -18.46 -10.98 -26.41
N GLY A 354 -18.81 -10.64 -25.16
CA GLY A 354 -19.87 -9.69 -24.84
C GLY A 354 -19.65 -8.29 -25.43
N ALA A 355 -18.44 -7.75 -25.23
CA ALA A 355 -17.98 -6.55 -25.92
C ALA A 355 -17.52 -6.99 -27.32
N THR A 356 -18.35 -6.70 -28.33
CA THR A 356 -18.05 -7.12 -29.70
C THR A 356 -16.97 -6.23 -30.33
N VAL A 357 -16.23 -6.78 -31.30
CA VAL A 357 -15.26 -6.02 -32.11
C VAL A 357 -15.96 -4.86 -32.85
N GLU A 358 -17.21 -5.06 -33.28
CA GLU A 358 -18.00 -4.02 -33.94
C GLU A 358 -18.31 -2.85 -33.01
N SER A 359 -18.84 -3.13 -31.81
CA SER A 359 -19.16 -2.12 -30.80
C SER A 359 -17.89 -1.37 -30.36
N LEU A 360 -16.77 -2.06 -30.16
CA LEU A 360 -15.49 -1.44 -29.82
C LEU A 360 -14.90 -0.62 -30.97
N ASN A 361 -14.97 -1.09 -32.23
CA ASN A 361 -14.52 -0.29 -33.38
C ASN A 361 -15.32 1.01 -33.51
N LYS A 362 -16.64 0.94 -33.31
CA LYS A 362 -17.51 2.12 -33.30
C LYS A 362 -17.12 3.07 -32.17
N TYR A 363 -16.96 2.53 -30.95
CA TYR A 363 -16.57 3.30 -29.77
C TYR A 363 -15.19 3.93 -29.92
N TYR A 364 -14.15 3.17 -30.28
CA TYR A 364 -12.78 3.66 -30.41
C TYR A 364 -12.63 4.75 -31.46
N ARG A 365 -13.38 4.70 -32.57
CA ARG A 365 -13.42 5.81 -33.53
C ARG A 365 -14.06 7.06 -32.91
N ALA A 366 -15.18 6.91 -32.22
CA ALA A 366 -15.90 8.03 -31.61
C ALA A 366 -15.11 8.65 -30.44
N GLY A 367 -14.55 7.83 -29.54
CA GLY A 367 -13.69 8.25 -28.45
C GLY A 367 -12.40 8.91 -28.94
N TYR A 368 -11.75 8.37 -29.96
CA TYR A 368 -10.60 9.02 -30.61
C TYR A 368 -10.96 10.42 -31.13
N ASN A 369 -12.09 10.56 -31.81
CA ASN A 369 -12.56 11.86 -32.29
C ASN A 369 -12.88 12.83 -31.14
N ALA A 370 -13.45 12.32 -30.03
CA ALA A 370 -13.72 13.11 -28.83
C ALA A 370 -12.42 13.63 -28.19
N VAL A 371 -11.36 12.81 -28.13
CA VAL A 371 -10.04 13.28 -27.66
C VAL A 371 -9.48 14.34 -28.62
N ARG A 372 -9.49 14.05 -29.94
CA ARG A 372 -8.92 14.93 -30.96
C ARG A 372 -9.63 16.27 -31.14
N LYS A 373 -10.88 16.38 -30.66
CA LYS A 373 -11.62 17.65 -30.58
C LYS A 373 -10.93 18.67 -29.69
N TYR A 374 -10.24 18.23 -28.62
CA TYR A 374 -9.61 19.13 -27.64
C TYR A 374 -8.08 19.02 -27.59
N SER A 375 -7.51 17.85 -27.92
CA SER A 375 -6.06 17.63 -27.89
C SER A 375 -5.54 16.95 -29.15
N SER A 376 -4.64 17.63 -29.86
CA SER A 376 -3.88 17.07 -30.98
C SER A 376 -2.65 16.28 -30.54
N THR A 377 -2.24 16.39 -29.27
CA THR A 377 -0.97 15.84 -28.75
C THR A 377 -1.15 14.67 -27.79
N ALA A 378 -2.27 14.58 -27.07
CA ALA A 378 -2.52 13.47 -26.16
C ALA A 378 -2.58 12.14 -26.95
N TYR A 379 -1.96 11.10 -26.41
CA TYR A 379 -2.09 9.77 -26.97
C TYR A 379 -3.46 9.17 -26.63
N VAL A 380 -4.00 8.35 -27.54
CA VAL A 380 -5.29 7.68 -27.35
C VAL A 380 -5.06 6.18 -27.21
N ILE A 381 -5.31 5.65 -26.01
CA ILE A 381 -5.07 4.25 -25.68
C ILE A 381 -6.36 3.46 -25.88
N MET A 382 -6.24 2.32 -26.57
CA MET A 382 -7.32 1.39 -26.88
C MET A 382 -6.94 0.02 -26.30
N SER A 383 -7.67 -0.44 -25.28
CA SER A 383 -7.38 -1.73 -24.66
C SER A 383 -7.83 -2.89 -25.55
N ASN A 384 -7.01 -3.94 -25.62
CA ASN A 384 -7.44 -5.21 -26.23
C ASN A 384 -8.51 -5.87 -25.37
N ARG A 385 -9.33 -6.74 -25.98
CA ARG A 385 -10.27 -7.50 -25.17
C ARG A 385 -9.57 -8.56 -24.36
N ILE A 386 -9.99 -8.73 -23.11
CA ILE A 386 -9.63 -9.91 -22.33
C ILE A 386 -10.33 -11.15 -22.92
N ALA A 387 -9.66 -12.30 -22.82
CA ALA A 387 -10.09 -13.59 -23.40
C ALA A 387 -10.22 -13.62 -24.95
N THR A 388 -9.59 -12.68 -25.67
CA THR A 388 -9.44 -12.78 -27.14
C THR A 388 -8.36 -13.79 -27.53
N SER A 389 -8.54 -14.45 -28.68
CA SER A 389 -7.51 -15.29 -29.30
C SER A 389 -6.63 -14.53 -30.29
N ASP A 390 -7.02 -13.31 -30.68
CA ASP A 390 -6.28 -12.46 -31.62
C ASP A 390 -5.85 -11.16 -30.94
N PRO A 391 -4.57 -11.04 -30.53
CA PRO A 391 -4.07 -9.82 -29.90
C PRO A 391 -3.89 -8.65 -30.90
N LYS A 392 -4.18 -8.86 -32.19
CA LYS A 392 -4.11 -7.84 -33.25
C LYS A 392 -5.48 -7.37 -33.74
N GLU A 393 -6.57 -7.74 -33.07
CA GLU A 393 -7.94 -7.47 -33.53
C GLU A 393 -8.24 -5.98 -33.82
N PHE A 394 -7.54 -5.05 -33.14
CA PHE A 394 -7.68 -3.60 -33.35
C PHE A 394 -6.52 -2.94 -34.12
N PHE A 395 -5.53 -3.70 -34.60
CA PHE A 395 -4.35 -3.14 -35.28
C PHE A 395 -4.70 -2.36 -36.53
N SER A 396 -5.64 -2.87 -37.33
CA SER A 396 -6.09 -2.20 -38.56
C SER A 396 -6.70 -0.83 -38.26
N LEU A 397 -7.50 -0.74 -37.18
CA LEU A 397 -8.08 0.51 -36.73
C LEU A 397 -7.00 1.47 -36.21
N ALA A 398 -6.21 1.04 -35.23
CA ALA A 398 -5.23 1.90 -34.57
C ALA A 398 -4.12 2.36 -35.54
N SER A 399 -3.65 1.51 -36.44
CA SER A 399 -2.67 1.91 -37.49
C SER A 399 -3.19 3.02 -38.42
N GLY A 400 -4.50 3.25 -38.49
CA GLY A 400 -5.10 4.36 -39.23
C GLY A 400 -5.26 5.67 -38.44
N LEU A 401 -5.02 5.66 -37.13
CA LEU A 401 -5.28 6.79 -36.22
C LEU A 401 -3.99 7.32 -35.57
N ASP A 402 -3.66 8.59 -35.78
CA ASP A 402 -2.41 9.19 -35.29
C ASP A 402 -2.34 9.28 -33.75
N GLY A 403 -1.18 9.00 -33.17
CA GLY A 403 -1.01 8.95 -31.71
C GLY A 403 -1.85 7.88 -30.99
N SER A 404 -2.25 6.81 -31.70
CA SER A 404 -2.95 5.67 -31.08
C SER A 404 -1.99 4.65 -30.47
N VAL A 405 -2.48 4.03 -29.39
CA VAL A 405 -1.77 3.02 -28.60
C VAL A 405 -2.70 1.84 -28.38
N ILE A 406 -2.19 0.62 -28.52
CA ILE A 406 -2.87 -0.61 -28.10
C ILE A 406 -2.35 -0.98 -26.71
N ASP A 407 -3.28 -1.16 -25.79
CA ASP A 407 -3.02 -1.61 -24.44
C ASP A 407 -3.27 -3.12 -24.27
N ILE A 408 -2.41 -3.76 -23.49
CA ILE A 408 -2.36 -5.21 -23.25
C ILE A 408 -2.02 -5.46 -21.79
N HIS A 409 -2.78 -6.33 -21.14
CA HIS A 409 -2.56 -6.70 -19.75
C HIS A 409 -1.95 -8.09 -19.64
N TYR A 410 -0.84 -8.20 -18.90
CA TYR A 410 -0.12 -9.45 -18.73
C TYR A 410 -0.06 -9.86 -17.25
N TYR A 411 -0.88 -10.84 -16.91
CA TYR A 411 -0.93 -11.46 -15.59
C TYR A 411 -0.45 -12.91 -15.62
N ASN A 412 0.38 -13.26 -14.63
CA ASN A 412 0.64 -14.66 -14.27
C ASN A 412 -0.22 -15.09 -13.07
N LEU A 413 -0.78 -14.16 -12.29
CA LEU A 413 -1.56 -14.44 -11.07
C LEU A 413 -2.90 -15.14 -11.32
N TYR A 414 -3.58 -14.82 -12.42
CA TYR A 414 -4.99 -15.22 -12.66
C TYR A 414 -5.19 -16.52 -13.41
N SER A 415 -4.12 -17.26 -13.70
CA SER A 415 -4.22 -18.50 -14.46
C SER A 415 -3.61 -19.66 -13.69
N HIS A 416 -4.42 -20.67 -13.43
CA HIS A 416 -4.02 -21.91 -12.76
C HIS A 416 -2.88 -22.66 -13.45
N ASN A 417 -2.57 -22.32 -14.70
CA ASN A 417 -1.41 -22.86 -15.40
C ASN A 417 -0.10 -22.45 -14.70
N PHE A 418 -0.05 -21.25 -14.12
CA PHE A 418 1.15 -20.71 -13.46
C PHE A 418 1.30 -21.20 -12.01
N ASP A 419 0.19 -21.54 -11.33
CA ASP A 419 0.19 -22.06 -9.95
C ASP A 419 1.07 -23.31 -9.78
N LYS A 420 1.24 -24.09 -10.85
CA LYS A 420 2.04 -25.33 -10.86
C LYS A 420 3.46 -25.15 -11.36
N MET A 421 3.82 -23.96 -11.83
CA MET A 421 5.15 -23.68 -12.34
C MET A 421 6.10 -23.33 -11.20
N SER A 422 7.34 -23.79 -11.29
CA SER A 422 8.42 -23.33 -10.41
C SER A 422 8.75 -21.85 -10.65
N VAL A 423 9.52 -21.26 -9.74
CA VAL A 423 10.11 -19.91 -9.91
C VAL A 423 10.76 -19.76 -11.28
N GLN A 424 11.65 -20.68 -11.65
CA GLN A 424 12.38 -20.61 -12.93
C GLN A 424 11.45 -20.79 -14.12
N GLN A 425 10.45 -21.68 -14.04
CA GLN A 425 9.48 -21.86 -15.14
C GLN A 425 8.63 -20.61 -15.38
N ASN A 426 8.25 -19.90 -14.32
CA ASN A 426 7.55 -18.62 -14.46
C ASN A 426 8.45 -17.56 -15.11
N ILE A 427 9.72 -17.47 -14.69
CA ILE A 427 10.71 -16.56 -15.31
C ILE A 427 10.91 -16.91 -16.79
N ASP A 428 11.13 -18.19 -17.10
CA ASP A 428 11.33 -18.69 -18.46
C ASP A 428 10.11 -18.39 -19.33
N PHE A 429 8.89 -18.46 -18.78
CA PHE A 429 7.66 -18.11 -19.51
C PHE A 429 7.64 -16.65 -19.96
N ILE A 430 8.16 -15.71 -19.16
CA ILE A 430 8.26 -14.31 -19.55
C ILE A 430 9.14 -14.16 -20.81
N TYR A 431 10.28 -14.85 -20.85
CA TYR A 431 11.21 -14.78 -21.98
C TYR A 431 10.78 -15.62 -23.19
N ASN A 432 10.22 -16.80 -22.97
CA ASN A 432 9.95 -17.77 -24.03
C ASN A 432 8.54 -17.60 -24.63
N ASN A 433 7.62 -16.95 -23.90
CA ASN A 433 6.24 -16.77 -24.33
C ASN A 433 5.87 -15.29 -24.45
N ARG A 434 5.99 -14.50 -23.37
CA ARG A 434 5.57 -13.08 -23.38
C ARG A 434 6.41 -12.21 -24.30
N LEU A 435 7.72 -12.43 -24.38
CA LEU A 435 8.58 -11.67 -25.29
C LEU A 435 8.26 -11.91 -26.77
N PRO A 436 8.13 -13.16 -27.27
CA PRO A 436 7.63 -13.39 -28.62
C PRO A 436 6.25 -12.79 -28.89
N GLU A 437 5.30 -12.88 -27.96
CA GLU A 437 3.98 -12.24 -28.07
C GLU A 437 4.11 -10.72 -28.24
N LEU A 438 4.88 -10.06 -27.38
CA LEU A 438 5.10 -8.61 -27.44
C LEU A 438 5.82 -8.17 -28.73
N ASN A 439 6.79 -8.97 -29.21
CA ASN A 439 7.49 -8.69 -30.47
C ASN A 439 6.56 -8.78 -31.68
N GLN A 440 5.55 -9.64 -31.66
CA GLN A 440 4.56 -9.71 -32.73
C GLN A 440 3.68 -8.46 -32.78
N LEU A 441 3.47 -7.80 -31.64
CA LEU A 441 2.62 -6.62 -31.51
C LEU A 441 3.41 -5.33 -31.76
N THR A 442 4.67 -5.29 -31.33
CA THR A 442 5.56 -4.14 -31.49
C THR A 442 6.21 -4.14 -32.87
N THR A 443 5.51 -3.62 -33.87
CA THR A 443 6.00 -3.55 -35.27
C THR A 443 6.30 -2.11 -35.68
N SER A 444 7.26 -1.91 -36.60
CA SER A 444 7.72 -0.58 -37.02
C SER A 444 6.65 0.29 -37.69
N ASN A 445 5.61 -0.34 -38.27
CA ASN A 445 4.49 0.35 -38.93
C ASN A 445 3.15 0.13 -38.20
N GLY A 446 3.16 -0.47 -37.01
CA GLY A 446 1.97 -0.73 -36.21
C GLY A 446 1.61 0.42 -35.26
N PRO A 447 0.53 0.28 -34.48
CA PRO A 447 0.25 1.19 -33.37
C PRO A 447 1.34 1.08 -32.29
N LEU A 448 1.39 2.06 -31.39
CA LEU A 448 2.23 1.95 -30.20
C LEU A 448 1.67 0.87 -29.27
N THR A 449 2.52 0.20 -28.51
CA THR A 449 2.14 -0.90 -27.62
C THR A 449 2.40 -0.48 -26.18
N PHE A 450 1.40 -0.66 -25.31
CA PHE A 450 1.47 -0.39 -23.88
C PHE A 450 1.17 -1.67 -23.10
N ILE A 451 1.96 -1.94 -22.05
CA ILE A 451 1.62 -2.97 -21.06
C ILE A 451 0.96 -2.26 -19.87
N GLY A 452 -0.35 -2.03 -19.94
CA GLY A 452 -1.06 -1.16 -19.00
C GLY A 452 -1.24 -1.73 -17.61
N GLU A 453 -1.24 -3.06 -17.47
CA GLU A 453 -1.27 -3.68 -16.16
C GLU A 453 -0.42 -4.96 -16.13
N TRP A 454 0.42 -5.04 -15.09
CA TRP A 454 1.18 -6.23 -14.70
C TRP A 454 1.56 -6.13 -13.22
N VAL A 455 1.80 -7.28 -12.59
CA VAL A 455 2.21 -7.39 -11.18
C VAL A 455 3.24 -8.49 -11.02
N ALA A 456 4.13 -8.36 -10.03
CA ALA A 456 5.10 -9.39 -9.67
C ALA A 456 4.52 -10.46 -8.72
N GLU A 457 3.24 -10.35 -8.38
CA GLU A 457 2.52 -11.31 -7.54
C GLU A 457 2.17 -12.58 -8.34
N TRP A 458 2.26 -13.74 -7.68
CA TRP A 458 2.09 -15.06 -8.27
C TRP A 458 1.79 -16.12 -7.20
N ASN A 459 1.14 -17.23 -7.56
CA ASN A 459 0.79 -18.28 -6.59
C ASN A 459 1.92 -19.31 -6.35
N VAL A 460 3.19 -18.91 -6.46
CA VAL A 460 4.34 -19.82 -6.27
C VAL A 460 4.66 -19.98 -4.78
N GLY A 461 4.35 -21.15 -4.20
CA GLY A 461 4.59 -21.44 -2.80
C GLY A 461 6.08 -21.46 -2.42
N GLY A 462 6.45 -20.76 -1.34
CA GLY A 462 7.81 -20.78 -0.77
C GLY A 462 8.85 -19.93 -1.51
N ALA A 463 8.45 -19.07 -2.45
CA ALA A 463 9.35 -18.16 -3.16
C ALA A 463 10.03 -17.16 -2.21
N THR A 464 11.34 -16.97 -2.39
CA THR A 464 12.13 -16.00 -1.60
C THR A 464 11.96 -14.59 -2.15
N LYS A 465 12.39 -13.58 -1.38
CA LYS A 465 12.46 -12.19 -1.86
C LYS A 465 13.27 -12.08 -3.16
N GLU A 466 14.39 -12.79 -3.25
CA GLU A 466 15.25 -12.81 -4.42
C GLU A 466 14.53 -13.42 -5.64
N ASP A 467 13.63 -14.38 -5.43
CA ASP A 467 12.84 -14.99 -6.51
C ASP A 467 11.80 -14.00 -7.06
N TYR A 468 11.11 -13.26 -6.20
CA TYR A 468 10.24 -12.16 -6.62
C TYR A 468 11.03 -11.09 -7.39
N GLN A 469 12.24 -10.74 -6.95
CA GLN A 469 13.10 -9.78 -7.66
C GLN A 469 13.49 -10.29 -9.05
N LYS A 470 13.90 -11.56 -9.18
CA LYS A 470 14.24 -12.15 -10.48
C LYS A 470 13.05 -12.15 -11.43
N PHE A 471 11.87 -12.48 -10.93
CA PHE A 471 10.65 -12.48 -11.73
C PHE A 471 10.23 -11.09 -12.17
N ALA A 472 10.19 -10.12 -11.25
CA ALA A 472 9.92 -8.73 -11.57
C ALA A 472 10.94 -8.16 -12.57
N ASN A 473 12.21 -8.52 -12.45
CA ASN A 473 13.25 -8.11 -13.40
C ASN A 473 13.03 -8.70 -14.79
N ALA A 474 12.65 -9.98 -14.90
CA ALA A 474 12.30 -10.60 -16.18
C ALA A 474 11.11 -9.90 -16.83
N GLN A 475 10.07 -9.59 -16.04
CA GLN A 475 8.92 -8.80 -16.48
C GLN A 475 9.35 -7.41 -16.96
N LEU A 476 10.17 -6.68 -16.19
CA LEU A 476 10.65 -5.35 -16.58
C LEU A 476 11.50 -5.36 -17.86
N ASP A 477 12.38 -6.37 -18.04
CA ASP A 477 13.18 -6.53 -19.26
C ASP A 477 12.29 -6.74 -20.49
N VAL A 478 11.29 -7.63 -20.37
CA VAL A 478 10.38 -7.91 -21.49
C VAL A 478 9.36 -6.79 -21.70
N TYR A 479 8.60 -6.40 -20.69
CA TYR A 479 7.55 -5.39 -20.80
C TYR A 479 8.11 -3.99 -21.10
N GLY A 480 9.35 -3.70 -20.68
CA GLY A 480 10.09 -2.48 -21.06
C GLY A 480 10.35 -2.33 -22.58
N LYS A 481 10.20 -3.42 -23.35
CA LYS A 481 10.36 -3.40 -24.82
C LYS A 481 9.12 -2.85 -25.54
N ALA A 482 7.98 -2.74 -24.87
CA ALA A 482 6.79 -2.10 -25.41
C ALA A 482 7.12 -0.67 -25.90
N SER A 483 6.54 -0.27 -27.04
CA SER A 483 6.92 0.98 -27.71
C SER A 483 6.37 2.24 -27.03
N PHE A 484 5.29 2.12 -26.24
CA PHE A 484 4.74 3.21 -25.44
C PHE A 484 5.25 3.20 -24.00
N GLY A 485 5.40 2.02 -23.40
CA GLY A 485 5.82 1.85 -22.00
C GLY A 485 5.04 0.77 -21.26
N TRP A 486 5.02 0.86 -19.94
CA TRP A 486 4.29 -0.06 -19.04
C TRP A 486 3.77 0.66 -17.79
N ALA A 487 2.76 0.09 -17.13
CA ALA A 487 2.31 0.51 -15.80
C ALA A 487 2.18 -0.68 -14.82
N TYR A 488 2.82 -0.57 -13.66
CA TYR A 488 2.70 -1.57 -12.58
C TYR A 488 1.34 -1.47 -11.87
N TRP A 489 0.74 -2.57 -11.45
CA TRP A 489 -0.71 -2.62 -11.16
C TRP A 489 -1.22 -1.83 -9.94
N THR A 490 -0.46 -1.68 -8.86
CA THR A 490 -0.88 -0.78 -7.77
C THR A 490 0.29 -0.28 -6.94
N LEU A 491 0.18 0.93 -6.40
CA LEU A 491 1.17 1.57 -5.55
C LEU A 491 1.12 1.09 -4.08
N LYS A 492 -0.08 0.85 -3.52
CA LYS A 492 -0.31 0.59 -2.09
C LYS A 492 -1.29 -0.57 -1.83
N ASN A 493 -1.08 -1.26 -0.70
CA ASN A 493 -2.00 -2.21 -0.05
C ASN A 493 -1.85 -2.12 1.51
N ASP A 494 -2.76 -2.71 2.31
CA ASP A 494 -2.72 -2.64 3.79
C ASP A 494 -1.72 -3.68 4.42
N GLY A 495 -0.80 -3.32 5.36
CA GLY A 495 0.19 -4.27 5.98
C GLY A 495 0.92 -3.97 7.34
N THR A 496 1.55 -5.03 7.92
CA THR A 496 2.43 -5.29 9.14
C THR A 496 1.85 -5.38 10.58
N GLY A 497 2.11 -6.50 11.29
CA GLY A 497 1.73 -6.82 12.69
C GLY A 497 1.37 -8.32 12.91
N LEU A 498 0.67 -8.66 14.00
CA LEU A 498 0.19 -10.03 14.28
C LEU A 498 -1.27 -10.22 13.87
N GLN A 499 -1.57 -11.37 13.29
CA GLN A 499 -2.94 -11.76 12.94
C GLN A 499 -3.29 -13.06 13.66
N PHE A 500 -4.47 -13.15 14.26
CA PHE A 500 -4.92 -14.33 15.00
C PHE A 500 -6.12 -14.95 14.30
N LYS A 501 -6.00 -16.17 13.78
CA LYS A 501 -7.09 -16.89 13.11
C LYS A 501 -7.62 -18.00 13.99
N SER A 502 -8.88 -17.92 14.40
CA SER A 502 -9.56 -19.01 15.11
C SER A 502 -9.52 -20.30 14.31
N VAL A 503 -9.14 -21.41 14.94
CA VAL A 503 -9.08 -22.72 14.25
C VAL A 503 -10.46 -23.33 14.03
N THR A 504 -11.41 -23.07 14.93
CA THR A 504 -12.78 -23.58 14.85
C THR A 504 -13.63 -22.75 13.89
N ALA A 505 -13.55 -21.42 13.96
CA ALA A 505 -14.30 -20.54 13.06
C ALA A 505 -13.63 -20.39 11.69
N GLY A 506 -12.31 -20.60 11.60
CA GLY A 506 -11.54 -20.33 10.39
C GLY A 506 -11.49 -18.84 10.02
N LYS A 507 -11.70 -17.95 11.00
CA LYS A 507 -11.76 -16.49 10.83
C LYS A 507 -10.71 -15.78 11.69
N TYR A 508 -10.27 -14.61 11.25
CA TYR A 508 -9.38 -13.73 11.98
C TYR A 508 -10.13 -12.94 13.04
N LEU A 509 -9.45 -12.74 14.17
CA LEU A 509 -9.78 -11.70 15.13
C LEU A 509 -9.69 -10.34 14.43
N CYS A 510 -10.71 -9.51 14.62
CA CYS A 510 -10.88 -8.19 14.03
C CYS A 510 -11.20 -7.21 15.15
N ALA A 511 -10.46 -6.11 15.20
CA ALA A 511 -10.84 -4.95 15.98
C ALA A 511 -11.84 -4.11 15.18
N GLU A 512 -13.13 -4.25 15.48
CA GLU A 512 -14.16 -3.48 14.78
C GLU A 512 -13.88 -1.97 14.96
N THR A 513 -14.22 -1.19 13.93
CA THR A 513 -13.89 0.25 13.79
C THR A 513 -12.39 0.58 13.81
N GLY A 514 -11.51 -0.41 13.66
CA GLY A 514 -10.05 -0.25 13.80
C GLY A 514 -9.59 -0.13 15.26
N GLY A 515 -10.51 -0.34 16.21
CA GLY A 515 -10.36 0.00 17.63
C GLY A 515 -11.43 0.97 18.10
N GLY A 516 -11.81 0.83 19.37
CA GLY A 516 -12.84 1.67 20.01
C GLY A 516 -14.19 0.97 20.13
N SER A 517 -14.27 -0.29 19.69
CA SER A 517 -15.42 -1.19 19.76
C SER A 517 -14.94 -2.60 20.12
N ILE A 518 -15.78 -3.62 19.90
CA ILE A 518 -15.52 -5.02 20.23
C ILE A 518 -14.47 -5.70 19.34
N ILE A 519 -13.82 -6.74 19.87
CA ILE A 519 -13.04 -7.74 19.11
C ILE A 519 -13.93 -8.94 18.81
N VAL A 520 -13.98 -9.32 17.55
CA VAL A 520 -14.78 -10.43 17.04
C VAL A 520 -13.94 -11.30 16.10
N ALA A 521 -14.41 -12.52 15.79
CA ALA A 521 -13.72 -13.48 14.94
C ALA A 521 -14.54 -13.76 13.67
N ASN A 522 -14.75 -12.74 12.84
CA ASN A 522 -15.69 -12.80 11.71
C ASN A 522 -15.04 -12.57 10.32
N ARG A 523 -13.73 -12.28 10.24
CA ARG A 523 -13.06 -11.97 8.97
C ARG A 523 -12.39 -13.20 8.36
N THR A 524 -12.57 -13.46 7.07
CA THR A 524 -11.90 -14.58 6.38
C THR A 524 -10.50 -14.23 5.87
N VAL A 525 -10.22 -12.94 5.72
CA VAL A 525 -8.95 -12.36 5.25
C VAL A 525 -8.54 -11.29 6.25
N ALA A 526 -7.25 -11.22 6.56
CA ALA A 526 -6.72 -10.24 7.49
C ALA A 526 -6.15 -9.02 6.77
N SER A 527 -6.40 -7.84 7.35
CA SER A 527 -5.92 -6.53 6.92
C SER A 527 -5.56 -5.69 8.15
N SER A 528 -5.61 -4.35 8.07
CA SER A 528 -5.18 -3.43 9.13
C SER A 528 -5.93 -3.58 10.45
N TRP A 529 -7.21 -3.98 10.45
CA TRP A 529 -8.03 -4.15 11.67
C TRP A 529 -7.88 -5.54 12.31
N GLU A 530 -7.46 -6.53 11.53
CA GLU A 530 -7.12 -7.88 12.00
C GLU A 530 -5.64 -8.01 12.37
N THR A 531 -4.89 -6.91 12.21
CA THR A 531 -3.46 -6.84 12.45
C THR A 531 -3.20 -6.05 13.73
N PHE A 532 -2.77 -6.76 14.75
CA PHE A 532 -2.52 -6.26 16.09
C PHE A 532 -1.02 -6.03 16.31
N LYS A 533 -0.63 -4.92 16.92
CA LYS A 533 0.75 -4.72 17.38
C LYS A 533 0.91 -5.31 18.79
N LEU A 534 1.97 -6.09 19.01
CA LEU A 534 2.20 -6.78 20.28
C LEU A 534 3.09 -5.96 21.21
N TRP A 535 2.63 -5.71 22.43
CA TRP A 535 3.33 -5.00 23.50
C TRP A 535 3.70 -5.98 24.60
N ARG A 536 4.93 -6.53 24.58
CA ARG A 536 5.40 -7.44 25.64
C ARG A 536 5.67 -6.70 26.96
N ILE A 537 5.18 -7.25 28.07
CA ILE A 537 5.33 -6.73 29.44
C ILE A 537 6.34 -7.57 30.24
N ASN A 538 6.28 -8.89 30.10
CA ASN A 538 7.26 -9.82 30.63
C ASN A 538 7.32 -11.09 29.74
N GLU A 539 7.94 -12.17 30.21
CA GLU A 539 8.08 -13.44 29.45
C GLU A 539 6.75 -14.09 29.05
N THR A 540 5.70 -13.86 29.82
CA THR A 540 4.40 -14.51 29.61
C THR A 540 3.29 -13.52 29.32
N SER A 541 3.42 -12.25 29.72
CA SER A 541 2.36 -11.24 29.62
C SER A 541 2.59 -10.23 28.50
N TYR A 542 1.52 -9.91 27.79
CA TYR A 542 1.48 -9.07 26.60
C TYR A 542 0.23 -8.19 26.58
N GLN A 543 0.31 -7.08 25.86
CA GLN A 543 -0.82 -6.22 25.51
C GLN A 543 -0.94 -6.21 23.97
N LEU A 544 -2.14 -6.03 23.44
CA LEU A 544 -2.39 -5.97 22.00
C LEU A 544 -2.90 -4.59 21.65
N ARG A 545 -2.17 -3.85 20.82
CA ARG A 545 -2.55 -2.51 20.32
C ARG A 545 -3.18 -2.65 18.93
N VAL A 546 -4.32 -2.01 18.72
CA VAL A 546 -5.08 -2.04 17.46
C VAL A 546 -4.75 -0.83 16.58
N PHE A 547 -5.35 -0.77 15.39
CA PHE A 547 -5.07 0.26 14.37
C PHE A 547 -5.21 1.69 14.90
N ASN A 548 -6.28 2.00 15.65
CA ASN A 548 -6.50 3.31 16.28
C ASN A 548 -5.66 3.55 17.55
N LYS A 549 -4.53 2.85 17.72
CA LYS A 549 -3.58 2.99 18.83
C LYS A 549 -4.10 2.60 20.23
N GLN A 550 -5.32 2.09 20.34
CA GLN A 550 -5.93 1.63 21.59
C GLN A 550 -5.51 0.20 21.94
N PHE A 551 -5.78 -0.23 23.17
CA PHE A 551 -5.49 -1.57 23.65
C PHE A 551 -6.71 -2.48 23.71
N VAL A 552 -6.51 -3.74 23.36
CA VAL A 552 -7.47 -4.81 23.60
C VAL A 552 -7.59 -5.01 25.12
N GLY A 553 -8.80 -5.09 25.64
CA GLY A 553 -9.08 -5.28 27.07
C GLY A 553 -10.31 -6.13 27.32
N VAL A 554 -10.48 -6.62 28.54
CA VAL A 554 -11.67 -7.36 29.00
C VAL A 554 -12.53 -6.44 29.86
N ASP A 555 -13.84 -6.38 29.62
CA ASP A 555 -14.77 -5.49 30.33
C ASP A 555 -14.70 -5.65 31.86
N SER A 556 -14.68 -4.50 32.56
CA SER A 556 -14.59 -4.37 34.02
C SER A 556 -15.94 -4.24 34.73
N GLY A 557 -17.05 -4.14 33.98
CA GLY A 557 -18.42 -3.96 34.51
C GLY A 557 -19.24 -5.26 34.72
N GLY A 558 -18.79 -6.39 34.18
CA GLY A 558 -19.41 -7.71 34.36
C GLY A 558 -18.44 -8.70 35.02
N ASN A 559 -18.87 -9.91 35.35
CA ASN A 559 -18.06 -10.97 35.98
C ASN A 559 -16.85 -11.46 35.15
N GLY A 560 -16.37 -10.70 34.15
CA GLY A 560 -15.25 -11.01 33.29
C GLY A 560 -15.54 -12.03 32.19
N ILE A 561 -16.82 -12.27 31.85
CA ILE A 561 -17.22 -13.41 30.99
C ILE A 561 -17.49 -12.99 29.54
N ASP A 562 -18.01 -11.78 29.29
CA ASP A 562 -18.40 -11.32 27.95
C ASP A 562 -17.75 -9.98 27.54
N MET A 563 -17.45 -9.89 26.23
CA MET A 563 -16.95 -8.75 25.45
C MET A 563 -15.47 -8.36 25.66
N VAL A 564 -14.69 -8.61 24.62
CA VAL A 564 -13.34 -8.08 24.44
C VAL A 564 -13.45 -6.76 23.68
N ALA A 565 -12.83 -5.73 24.26
CA ALA A 565 -12.55 -4.38 23.80
C ALA A 565 -13.54 -3.25 24.18
N MET A 566 -13.00 -2.34 25.01
CA MET A 566 -13.21 -0.90 24.90
C MET A 566 -12.04 -0.08 25.52
N VAL A 567 -11.40 0.71 24.65
CA VAL A 567 -10.98 2.13 24.80
C VAL A 567 -10.02 2.51 25.93
N ALA A 568 -9.04 1.68 26.26
CA ALA A 568 -7.94 2.19 27.08
C ALA A 568 -6.91 2.87 26.16
N ASP A 569 -6.81 4.20 26.21
CA ASP A 569 -5.68 4.94 25.62
C ASP A 569 -4.37 4.57 26.32
N THR A 570 -4.46 4.04 27.56
CA THR A 570 -3.35 3.51 28.34
C THR A 570 -3.69 2.12 28.88
N PRO A 571 -2.82 1.12 28.72
CA PRO A 571 -3.15 -0.25 29.09
C PRO A 571 -2.95 -0.52 30.59
N GLY A 572 -3.83 -1.31 31.19
CA GLY A 572 -3.80 -1.71 32.60
C GLY A 572 -3.86 -3.21 32.80
N ARG A 573 -4.32 -3.63 34.00
CA ARG A 573 -4.48 -5.05 34.35
C ARG A 573 -5.42 -5.77 33.38
N PHE A 574 -6.49 -5.11 32.93
CA PHE A 574 -7.52 -5.72 32.10
C PHE A 574 -7.15 -5.86 30.62
N GLU A 575 -6.06 -5.20 30.20
CA GLU A 575 -5.51 -5.20 28.83
C GLU A 575 -4.28 -6.12 28.70
N THR A 576 -3.95 -6.87 29.76
CA THR A 576 -2.74 -7.69 29.84
C THR A 576 -3.06 -9.19 29.76
N PHE A 577 -2.69 -9.81 28.64
CA PHE A 577 -2.96 -11.21 28.31
C PHE A 577 -1.71 -12.08 28.42
N GLU A 578 -1.86 -13.39 28.61
CA GLU A 578 -0.78 -14.35 28.37
C GLU A 578 -0.97 -15.03 27.02
N ILE A 579 0.09 -15.18 26.22
CA ILE A 579 0.04 -15.96 24.97
C ILE A 579 0.74 -17.29 25.21
N VAL A 580 -0.03 -18.36 25.31
CA VAL A 580 0.47 -19.73 25.50
C VAL A 580 0.59 -20.39 24.13
N ARG A 581 1.78 -20.89 23.80
CA ARG A 581 2.04 -21.59 22.53
C ARG A 581 2.00 -23.10 22.71
N ASN A 582 1.57 -23.81 21.68
CA ASN A 582 1.75 -25.26 21.59
C ASN A 582 3.25 -25.58 21.40
N SER A 583 3.78 -26.57 22.13
CA SER A 583 5.17 -27.03 21.99
C SER A 583 5.47 -27.66 20.63
N ASP A 584 4.46 -28.27 20.00
CA ASP A 584 4.61 -29.05 18.77
C ASP A 584 4.33 -28.21 17.51
N ASP A 585 3.59 -27.10 17.67
CA ASP A 585 3.26 -26.13 16.61
C ASP A 585 3.25 -24.71 17.19
N LEU A 586 4.38 -24.01 17.09
CA LEU A 586 4.57 -22.68 17.68
C LEU A 586 3.66 -21.59 17.08
N ASN A 587 2.96 -21.86 15.98
CA ASN A 587 1.96 -20.97 15.40
C ASN A 587 0.56 -21.18 16.00
N ARG A 588 0.33 -22.27 16.76
CA ARG A 588 -0.91 -22.47 17.52
C ARG A 588 -0.78 -21.87 18.91
N VAL A 589 -1.70 -20.97 19.23
CA VAL A 589 -1.70 -20.23 20.49
C VAL A 589 -3.06 -20.25 21.16
N ARG A 590 -3.05 -20.15 22.49
CA ARG A 590 -4.20 -19.72 23.29
C ARG A 590 -3.86 -18.37 23.93
N ILE A 591 -4.85 -17.51 24.06
CA ILE A 591 -4.68 -16.17 24.67
C ILE A 591 -5.39 -16.19 26.01
N LYS A 592 -4.64 -16.29 27.10
CA LYS A 592 -5.16 -16.23 28.47
C LYS A 592 -5.43 -14.79 28.85
N THR A 593 -6.54 -14.54 29.49
CA THR A 593 -6.95 -13.19 29.89
C THR A 593 -6.73 -12.97 31.40
N PRO A 594 -6.80 -11.71 31.87
CA PRO A 594 -6.55 -11.34 33.27
C PRO A 594 -7.45 -12.01 34.32
N ASN A 595 -8.61 -12.53 33.90
CA ASN A 595 -9.55 -13.23 34.78
C ASN A 595 -9.15 -14.70 35.05
N GLY A 596 -8.08 -15.19 34.41
CA GLY A 596 -7.55 -16.55 34.56
C GLY A 596 -7.98 -17.54 33.46
N PHE A 597 -8.93 -17.18 32.61
CA PHE A 597 -9.45 -18.02 31.53
C PHE A 597 -8.89 -17.60 30.16
N PHE A 598 -8.94 -18.52 29.20
CA PHE A 598 -8.55 -18.30 27.81
C PHE A 598 -9.68 -17.68 26.99
N LEU A 599 -9.29 -16.84 26.03
CA LEU A 599 -10.16 -16.37 24.96
C LEU A 599 -10.66 -17.58 24.17
N GLN A 600 -11.96 -17.59 23.91
CA GLN A 600 -12.56 -18.56 22.99
C GLN A 600 -13.60 -17.89 22.10
N VAL A 601 -13.62 -18.35 20.86
CA VAL A 601 -14.62 -17.95 19.87
C VAL A 601 -15.85 -18.84 20.06
N LYS A 602 -16.88 -18.30 20.74
CA LYS A 602 -18.18 -18.99 20.88
C LYS A 602 -18.96 -18.91 19.57
N THR A 603 -18.96 -17.73 18.97
CA THR A 603 -19.52 -17.44 17.64
C THR A 603 -18.63 -16.43 16.92
N GLU A 604 -18.83 -16.24 15.61
CA GLU A 604 -18.05 -15.26 14.83
C GLU A 604 -18.12 -13.83 15.41
N ASN A 605 -19.22 -13.48 16.08
CA ASN A 605 -19.44 -12.16 16.69
C ASN A 605 -19.34 -12.16 18.22
N LEU A 606 -18.99 -13.31 18.83
CA LEU A 606 -18.89 -13.45 20.28
C LEU A 606 -17.56 -14.11 20.65
N LEU A 607 -16.62 -13.24 21.04
CA LEU A 607 -15.38 -13.60 21.69
C LEU A 607 -15.58 -13.49 23.20
N THR A 608 -15.32 -14.58 23.92
CA THR A 608 -15.50 -14.68 25.38
C THR A 608 -14.18 -15.03 26.05
N ALA A 609 -14.09 -14.76 27.34
CA ALA A 609 -12.91 -15.00 28.15
C ALA A 609 -13.21 -15.98 29.29
N ASP A 610 -13.78 -17.15 28.99
CA ASP A 610 -14.29 -18.11 29.97
C ASP A 610 -13.81 -19.56 29.71
N SER A 611 -12.86 -19.77 28.80
CA SER A 611 -12.31 -21.12 28.53
C SER A 611 -11.28 -21.52 29.58
N ILE A 612 -11.40 -22.75 30.10
CA ILE A 612 -10.39 -23.34 30.98
C ILE A 612 -9.13 -23.82 30.23
N GLY A 613 -9.21 -23.98 28.90
CA GLY A 613 -8.07 -24.34 28.06
C GLY A 613 -7.47 -25.71 28.35
N ASP A 614 -8.28 -26.68 28.78
CA ASP A 614 -7.88 -28.08 29.00
C ASP A 614 -8.15 -28.99 27.78
N GLY A 615 -8.72 -28.43 26.71
CA GLY A 615 -9.01 -29.11 25.46
C GLY A 615 -7.76 -29.47 24.64
N SER A 616 -7.99 -30.15 23.50
CA SER A 616 -6.93 -30.49 22.55
C SER A 616 -6.41 -29.23 21.84
N TRP A 617 -5.19 -29.26 21.28
CA TRP A 617 -4.71 -28.19 20.39
C TRP A 617 -5.23 -28.31 18.94
N GLY A 618 -6.21 -29.20 18.73
CA GLY A 618 -6.81 -29.53 17.45
C GLY A 618 -7.68 -28.41 16.88
N ASN A 619 -8.24 -28.65 15.71
CA ASN A 619 -9.11 -27.67 15.02
C ASN A 619 -10.54 -27.61 15.62
N ASP A 620 -10.81 -28.37 16.67
CA ASP A 620 -12.08 -28.49 17.37
C ASP A 620 -12.15 -27.65 18.65
N ASP A 621 -11.02 -27.10 19.11
CA ASP A 621 -10.96 -26.28 20.33
C ASP A 621 -11.12 -24.78 20.03
N GLN A 622 -12.21 -24.21 20.54
CA GLN A 622 -12.60 -22.81 20.33
C GLN A 622 -11.63 -21.79 20.93
N SER A 623 -10.73 -22.21 21.82
CA SER A 623 -9.72 -21.37 22.44
C SER A 623 -8.40 -21.27 21.67
N VAL A 624 -8.25 -22.04 20.59
CA VAL A 624 -7.02 -22.12 19.82
C VAL A 624 -7.06 -21.20 18.59
N PHE A 625 -5.97 -20.47 18.39
CA PHE A 625 -5.76 -19.56 17.26
C PHE A 625 -4.47 -19.91 16.52
N ILE A 626 -4.46 -19.77 15.20
CA ILE A 626 -3.23 -19.69 14.40
C ILE A 626 -2.76 -18.24 14.41
N VAL A 627 -1.53 -18.00 14.86
CA VAL A 627 -0.91 -16.68 14.81
C VAL A 627 0.00 -16.56 13.59
N THR A 628 -0.14 -15.46 12.84
CA THR A 628 0.74 -15.08 11.73
C THR A 628 1.46 -13.79 12.07
N ASN A 629 2.79 -13.76 11.91
CA ASN A 629 3.59 -12.54 12.00
C ASN A 629 3.82 -11.96 10.60
N THR A 630 3.35 -10.73 10.37
CA THR A 630 3.45 -10.03 9.08
C THR A 630 4.54 -8.94 9.08
N GLY A 631 5.45 -8.95 10.07
CA GLY A 631 6.61 -8.05 10.18
C GLY A 631 6.72 -7.37 11.55
N GLY A 632 7.93 -6.92 11.94
CA GLY A 632 8.16 -6.25 13.24
C GLY A 632 9.51 -5.50 13.35
N LEU A 633 9.65 -4.71 14.42
CA LEU A 633 10.87 -3.94 14.74
C LEU A 633 11.91 -4.80 15.49
N HIS A 634 13.19 -4.47 15.33
CA HIS A 634 14.31 -5.20 15.93
C HIS A 634 15.37 -4.27 16.54
N GLY A 635 14.97 -3.42 17.50
CA GLY A 635 15.84 -2.45 18.18
C GLY A 635 16.16 -2.82 19.63
N GLU A 636 16.84 -1.91 20.36
CA GLU A 636 17.23 -2.14 21.77
C GLU A 636 16.01 -2.37 22.68
N PHE A 637 14.89 -1.68 22.44
CA PHE A 637 13.64 -1.97 23.13
C PHE A 637 13.23 -3.44 22.98
N GLN A 638 13.19 -3.96 21.74
CA GLN A 638 12.80 -5.35 21.50
C GLN A 638 13.84 -6.35 22.02
N LEU A 639 15.13 -6.01 21.97
CA LEU A 639 16.22 -6.86 22.47
C LEU A 639 16.15 -7.02 23.99
N THR A 640 16.11 -5.90 24.73
CA THR A 640 16.09 -5.89 26.20
C THR A 640 14.78 -6.44 26.75
N ASN A 641 13.64 -6.11 26.13
CA ASN A 641 12.36 -6.74 26.45
C ASN A 641 12.34 -8.23 26.09
N GLY A 642 13.06 -8.59 25.02
CA GLY A 642 13.34 -9.93 24.52
C GLY A 642 13.96 -10.85 25.57
N TYR A 643 15.16 -10.47 26.04
CA TYR A 643 15.92 -11.19 27.05
C TYR A 643 15.30 -11.09 28.46
N GLY A 644 14.48 -10.09 28.70
CA GLY A 644 13.80 -9.88 29.97
C GLY A 644 14.74 -9.40 31.08
N ARG A 645 14.15 -9.08 32.23
CA ARG A 645 14.83 -8.39 33.35
C ARG A 645 16.06 -9.13 33.89
N VAL A 646 16.09 -10.45 33.78
CA VAL A 646 17.16 -11.29 34.34
C VAL A 646 18.36 -11.34 33.39
N ASN A 647 18.12 -11.61 32.11
CA ASN A 647 19.21 -11.88 31.16
C ASN A 647 19.69 -10.61 30.45
N ALA A 648 18.82 -9.61 30.24
CA ALA A 648 19.16 -8.40 29.51
C ALA A 648 20.36 -7.64 30.13
N PRO A 649 20.46 -7.44 31.47
CA PRO A 649 21.61 -6.76 32.06
C PRO A 649 22.95 -7.44 31.74
N GLN A 650 23.00 -8.78 31.81
CA GLN A 650 24.22 -9.53 31.49
C GLN A 650 24.58 -9.38 30.01
N VAL A 651 23.61 -9.58 29.12
CA VAL A 651 23.81 -9.49 27.66
C VAL A 651 24.32 -8.10 27.26
N MET A 652 23.70 -7.04 27.77
CA MET A 652 24.09 -5.67 27.44
C MET A 652 25.43 -5.30 28.07
N THR A 653 25.71 -5.73 29.31
CA THR A 653 27.01 -5.50 29.96
C THR A 653 28.15 -6.19 29.20
N GLU A 654 27.95 -7.45 28.80
CA GLU A 654 28.93 -8.18 27.99
C GLU A 654 29.14 -7.50 26.63
N HIS A 655 28.07 -7.04 25.99
CA HIS A 655 28.14 -6.27 24.76
C HIS A 655 28.94 -4.98 24.92
N TRP A 656 28.61 -4.12 25.88
CA TRP A 656 29.32 -2.84 26.09
C TRP A 656 30.80 -3.03 26.44
N ASN A 657 31.14 -4.09 27.19
CA ASN A 657 32.52 -4.37 27.57
C ASN A 657 33.39 -4.96 26.45
N THR A 658 32.80 -5.45 25.36
CA THR A 658 33.52 -6.18 24.31
C THR A 658 33.35 -5.56 22.92
N PHE A 659 32.26 -4.84 22.68
CA PHE A 659 31.92 -4.33 21.36
C PHE A 659 32.62 -3.03 21.02
N ILE A 660 32.88 -2.10 21.94
CA ILE A 660 33.79 -0.95 21.70
C ILE A 660 34.74 -0.87 22.88
N VAL A 661 36.03 -0.99 22.61
CA VAL A 661 37.07 -1.05 23.65
C VAL A 661 38.17 -0.02 23.37
N GLU A 662 39.08 0.16 24.32
CA GLU A 662 40.19 1.12 24.21
C GLU A 662 41.02 0.97 22.91
N ASP A 663 41.30 -0.28 22.50
CA ASP A 663 42.03 -0.57 21.26
C ASP A 663 41.33 -0.03 20.01
N ASP A 664 40.01 0.15 20.05
CA ASP A 664 39.28 0.79 18.95
C ASP A 664 39.55 2.30 18.89
N PHE A 665 39.71 3.00 20.03
CA PHE A 665 40.13 4.41 20.06
C PHE A 665 41.59 4.58 19.61
N ASN A 666 42.47 3.66 19.99
CA ASN A 666 43.83 3.61 19.45
C ASN A 666 43.82 3.43 17.92
N PHE A 667 42.95 2.54 17.40
CA PHE A 667 42.78 2.33 15.97
C PHE A 667 42.27 3.60 15.27
N ILE A 668 41.26 4.28 15.82
CA ILE A 668 40.71 5.54 15.29
C ILE A 668 41.82 6.58 15.17
N SER A 669 42.54 6.85 16.25
CA SER A 669 43.63 7.84 16.30
C SER A 669 44.78 7.48 15.34
N SER A 670 45.22 6.21 15.33
CA SER A 670 46.32 5.75 14.47
C SER A 670 46.00 5.80 12.97
N ASN A 671 44.72 5.86 12.59
CA ASN A 671 44.28 6.00 11.19
C ASN A 671 43.87 7.44 10.83
N GLY A 672 44.21 8.42 11.68
CA GLY A 672 43.98 9.84 11.40
C GLY A 672 42.53 10.30 11.55
N ILE A 673 41.66 9.48 12.13
CA ILE A 673 40.30 9.89 12.49
C ILE A 673 40.40 10.61 13.84
N ASN A 674 39.81 11.81 13.91
CA ASN A 674 40.01 12.73 15.04
C ASN A 674 38.74 12.95 15.90
N ALA A 675 37.61 12.35 15.53
CA ALA A 675 36.36 12.45 16.26
C ALA A 675 35.56 11.15 16.23
N VAL A 676 34.72 10.95 17.25
CA VAL A 676 33.69 9.90 17.30
C VAL A 676 32.33 10.54 17.54
N ARG A 677 31.33 10.13 16.75
CA ARG A 677 29.90 10.37 17.04
C ARG A 677 29.38 9.17 17.81
N ILE A 678 28.84 9.40 19.01
CA ILE A 678 28.38 8.33 19.90
C ILE A 678 26.86 8.43 20.07
N PRO A 679 26.11 7.60 19.33
CA PRO A 679 24.67 7.44 19.52
C PRO A 679 24.34 6.93 20.92
N ILE A 680 23.38 7.57 21.56
CA ILE A 680 22.86 7.18 22.88
C ILE A 680 21.34 7.26 22.93
N GLY A 681 20.72 6.41 23.75
CA GLY A 681 19.30 6.49 24.05
C GLY A 681 19.03 7.31 25.30
N TRP A 682 17.86 7.95 25.35
CA TRP A 682 17.42 8.77 26.48
C TRP A 682 17.52 8.08 27.85
N TRP A 683 17.39 6.75 27.90
CA TRP A 683 17.44 5.96 29.12
C TRP A 683 18.77 6.07 29.86
N ILE A 684 19.86 6.45 29.18
CA ILE A 684 21.19 6.67 29.79
C ILE A 684 21.17 7.70 30.94
N ALA A 685 20.26 8.69 30.88
CA ALA A 685 20.14 9.70 31.93
C ALA A 685 19.56 9.14 33.24
N CYS A 686 19.04 7.91 33.21
CA CYS A 686 18.50 7.20 34.37
C CYS A 686 19.43 6.09 34.88
N ASP A 687 20.65 5.98 34.36
CA ASP A 687 21.62 4.99 34.81
C ASP A 687 21.96 5.15 36.30
N PRO A 688 22.20 4.04 37.03
CA PRO A 688 22.27 2.65 36.55
C PRO A 688 20.93 1.91 36.54
N THR A 689 19.80 2.60 36.76
CA THR A 689 18.47 1.97 36.91
C THR A 689 17.44 2.62 35.99
N PRO A 690 17.62 2.54 34.65
CA PRO A 690 16.63 3.06 33.73
C PRO A 690 15.30 2.32 33.86
N SER A 691 14.22 2.98 33.42
CA SER A 691 12.92 2.34 33.32
C SER A 691 12.98 1.19 32.31
N GLN A 692 12.22 0.15 32.60
CA GLN A 692 12.17 -1.03 31.74
C GLN A 692 11.53 -0.74 30.38
N PRO A 693 11.91 -1.49 29.33
CA PRO A 693 12.77 -2.69 29.36
C PRO A 693 14.28 -2.39 29.37
N TYR A 694 14.69 -1.13 29.28
CA TYR A 694 16.10 -0.74 29.25
C TYR A 694 16.85 -1.19 30.51
N VAL A 695 18.16 -1.34 30.35
CA VAL A 695 19.08 -1.78 31.41
C VAL A 695 20.21 -0.77 31.56
N GLY A 696 20.73 -0.61 32.78
CA GLY A 696 21.78 0.37 33.05
C GLY A 696 23.18 -0.18 32.81
N GLY A 697 24.12 0.72 32.53
CA GLY A 697 25.54 0.43 32.29
C GLY A 697 26.12 1.16 31.07
N SER A 698 25.27 1.71 30.20
CA SER A 698 25.70 2.49 29.04
C SER A 698 26.40 3.80 29.43
N LEU A 699 26.05 4.40 30.57
CA LEU A 699 26.74 5.60 31.07
C LEU A 699 28.19 5.31 31.44
N GLN A 700 28.48 4.15 32.03
CA GLN A 700 29.85 3.75 32.32
C GLN A 700 30.64 3.50 31.03
N ALA A 701 30.00 2.92 30.00
CA ALA A 701 30.62 2.76 28.69
C ALA A 701 30.94 4.11 28.04
N LEU A 702 30.05 5.09 28.17
CA LEU A 702 30.29 6.47 27.68
C LEU A 702 31.42 7.16 28.47
N ASP A 703 31.48 7.00 29.79
CA ASP A 703 32.58 7.52 30.61
C ASP A 703 33.93 6.94 30.16
N ASN A 704 33.99 5.63 29.92
CA ASN A 704 35.18 4.97 29.38
C ASN A 704 35.56 5.53 28.00
N ALA A 705 34.58 5.76 27.12
CA ALA A 705 34.81 6.38 25.82
C ALA A 705 35.43 7.78 25.94
N PHE A 706 34.97 8.62 26.88
CA PHE A 706 35.58 9.93 27.15
C PHE A 706 37.01 9.82 27.70
N ILE A 707 37.30 8.83 28.54
CA ILE A 707 38.66 8.57 29.04
C ILE A 707 39.59 8.19 27.88
N TRP A 708 39.15 7.26 27.02
CA TRP A 708 39.92 6.84 25.85
C TRP A 708 40.07 7.98 24.83
N ALA A 709 39.00 8.75 24.62
CA ALA A 709 39.02 9.92 23.74
C ALA A 709 40.10 10.92 24.18
N GLN A 710 40.13 11.26 25.47
CA GLN A 710 41.15 12.16 26.02
C GLN A 710 42.56 11.58 25.90
N LYS A 711 42.74 10.28 26.16
CA LYS A 711 44.04 9.60 26.04
C LYS A 711 44.60 9.65 24.62
N TYR A 712 43.74 9.48 23.61
CA TYR A 712 44.14 9.39 22.20
C TYR A 712 43.94 10.68 21.40
N GLY A 713 43.55 11.78 22.05
CA GLY A 713 43.34 13.08 21.42
C GLY A 713 42.15 13.09 20.45
N ILE A 714 41.12 12.30 20.74
CA ILE A 714 39.89 12.18 19.95
C ILE A 714 38.81 13.09 20.54
N ASN A 715 38.09 13.78 19.66
CA ASN A 715 36.90 14.56 19.97
C ASN A 715 35.66 13.66 20.07
N VAL A 716 34.72 14.02 20.94
CA VAL A 716 33.45 13.29 21.14
C VAL A 716 32.29 14.20 20.77
N ILE A 717 31.44 13.69 19.88
CA ILE A 717 30.11 14.20 19.59
C ILE A 717 29.12 13.28 20.31
N ILE A 718 28.41 13.82 21.30
CA ILE A 718 27.32 13.10 21.97
C ILE A 718 26.08 13.24 21.08
N ASP A 719 25.49 12.13 20.66
CA ASP A 719 24.30 12.13 19.80
C ASP A 719 23.10 11.49 20.51
N LEU A 720 22.08 12.30 20.84
CA LEU A 720 20.81 11.79 21.35
C LEU A 720 20.03 11.09 20.24
N HIS A 721 20.35 9.81 20.06
CA HIS A 721 19.90 9.00 18.94
C HIS A 721 18.47 8.48 19.08
N ALA A 722 18.01 8.29 20.32
CA ALA A 722 16.65 7.87 20.63
C ALA A 722 16.03 8.76 21.71
N ALA A 723 14.97 9.48 21.35
CA ALA A 723 14.21 10.33 22.27
C ALA A 723 13.01 9.58 22.88
N PRO A 724 12.50 10.01 24.07
CA PRO A 724 11.28 9.46 24.64
C PRO A 724 10.10 9.58 23.66
N GLY A 725 9.39 8.47 23.44
CA GLY A 725 8.28 8.41 22.49
C GLY A 725 8.68 8.16 21.03
N SER A 726 9.97 8.03 20.71
CA SER A 726 10.51 7.83 19.36
C SER A 726 10.17 8.96 18.37
N GLN A 727 11.21 9.59 17.85
CA GLN A 727 11.10 10.70 16.89
C GLN A 727 10.88 10.27 15.45
N ASN A 728 11.00 8.97 15.14
CA ASN A 728 10.84 8.47 13.78
C ASN A 728 10.12 7.12 13.62
N GLY A 729 9.77 6.43 14.71
CA GLY A 729 9.03 5.17 14.64
C GLY A 729 9.89 3.97 14.20
N TYR A 730 11.19 4.17 13.98
CA TYR A 730 12.11 3.10 13.60
C TYR A 730 12.77 2.43 14.81
N GLU A 731 13.39 1.28 14.59
CA GLU A 731 14.05 0.50 15.63
C GLU A 731 15.25 1.22 16.27
N HIS A 732 15.97 2.05 15.50
CA HIS A 732 17.16 2.77 15.99
C HIS A 732 16.81 3.99 16.87
N SER A 733 15.59 4.53 16.77
CA SER A 733 15.04 5.46 17.79
C SER A 733 14.33 4.73 18.93
N SER A 734 14.50 3.40 19.01
CA SER A 734 13.93 2.54 20.04
C SER A 734 12.40 2.55 20.07
N SER A 735 11.75 2.72 18.91
CA SER A 735 10.29 2.65 18.82
C SER A 735 9.79 1.29 19.31
N ARG A 736 8.74 1.32 20.12
CA ARG A 736 8.13 0.11 20.68
C ARG A 736 7.40 -0.72 19.63
N ASP A 737 6.68 -0.05 18.72
CA ASP A 737 5.73 -0.69 17.80
C ASP A 737 5.55 0.01 16.45
N GLY A 738 6.39 1.00 16.13
CA GLY A 738 6.32 1.79 14.90
C GLY A 738 5.69 3.17 15.10
N SER A 739 5.15 3.45 16.28
CA SER A 739 4.56 4.76 16.58
C SER A 739 5.63 5.84 16.78
N GLN A 740 5.24 7.05 16.37
CA GLN A 740 5.92 8.32 16.66
C GLN A 740 5.05 9.09 17.64
N GLU A 741 5.52 9.23 18.87
CA GLU A 741 4.83 9.96 19.95
C GLU A 741 5.64 11.19 20.39
N TRP A 742 6.95 11.21 20.08
CA TRP A 742 7.80 12.36 20.35
C TRP A 742 7.28 13.62 19.63
N GLY A 743 7.26 14.74 20.35
CA GLY A 743 6.81 16.03 19.82
C GLY A 743 5.29 16.23 19.80
N LEU A 744 4.48 15.22 20.20
CA LEU A 744 3.03 15.37 20.40
C LEU A 744 2.68 16.10 21.70
N SER A 745 3.60 16.14 22.67
CA SER A 745 3.45 16.85 23.93
C SER A 745 4.72 17.62 24.30
N ASP A 746 4.56 18.76 24.99
CA ASP A 746 5.69 19.50 25.54
C ASP A 746 6.47 18.70 26.59
N GLN A 747 5.82 17.71 27.23
CA GLN A 747 6.47 16.81 28.18
C GLN A 747 7.59 15.99 27.51
N ASN A 748 7.33 15.37 26.36
CA ASN A 748 8.37 14.57 25.69
C ASN A 748 9.53 15.45 25.21
N ILE A 749 9.25 16.68 24.78
CA ILE A 749 10.30 17.66 24.46
C ILE A 749 11.13 17.98 25.70
N GLN A 750 10.49 18.24 26.85
CA GLN A 750 11.21 18.54 28.10
C GLN A 750 12.03 17.35 28.59
N GLU A 751 11.51 16.13 28.48
CA GLU A 751 12.25 14.90 28.82
C GLU A 751 13.50 14.73 27.93
N THR A 752 13.38 14.96 26.61
CA THR A 752 14.53 15.02 25.69
C THR A 752 15.55 16.06 26.14
N VAL A 753 15.12 17.28 26.47
CA VAL A 753 15.99 18.37 26.90
C VAL A 753 16.68 18.06 28.24
N ASN A 754 16.02 17.36 29.16
CA ASN A 754 16.60 16.94 30.44
C ASN A 754 17.76 15.96 30.25
N VAL A 755 17.68 15.08 29.24
CA VAL A 755 18.79 14.18 28.87
C VAL A 755 19.99 14.99 28.39
N ILE A 756 19.76 16.03 27.57
CA ILE A 756 20.81 16.95 27.11
C ILE A 756 21.43 17.72 28.29
N ASP A 757 20.63 18.17 29.28
CA ASP A 757 21.15 18.82 30.50
C ASP A 757 22.08 17.88 31.27
N PHE A 758 21.61 16.65 31.52
CA PHE A 758 22.38 15.63 32.22
C PHE A 758 23.73 15.34 31.55
N LEU A 759 23.73 15.07 30.24
CA LEU A 759 24.95 14.70 29.52
C LEU A 759 25.91 15.87 29.38
N THR A 760 25.39 17.06 29.03
CA THR A 760 26.25 18.24 28.87
C THR A 760 26.87 18.63 30.19
N SER A 761 26.10 18.68 31.28
CA SER A 761 26.63 19.03 32.61
C SER A 761 27.71 18.06 33.08
N ARG A 762 27.57 16.76 32.78
CA ARG A 762 28.55 15.72 33.13
C ARG A 762 29.87 15.90 32.39
N TYR A 763 29.83 16.17 31.10
CA TYR A 763 31.04 16.17 30.24
C TYR A 763 31.57 17.57 29.90
N ALA A 764 30.92 18.66 30.34
CA ALA A 764 31.29 20.03 30.00
C ALA A 764 32.76 20.40 30.29
N ASN A 765 33.35 19.81 31.34
CA ASN A 765 34.75 20.06 31.72
C ASN A 765 35.74 19.07 31.09
N ASN A 766 35.26 18.09 30.31
CA ASN A 766 36.13 17.16 29.63
C ASN A 766 36.62 17.79 28.31
N PRO A 767 37.94 17.88 28.07
CA PRO A 767 38.49 18.52 26.88
C PRO A 767 38.12 17.81 25.56
N SER A 768 37.70 16.55 25.62
CA SER A 768 37.22 15.80 24.45
C SER A 768 35.77 16.10 24.09
N LEU A 769 34.98 16.82 24.90
CA LEU A 769 33.62 17.20 24.49
C LEU A 769 33.70 18.25 23.38
N TYR A 770 33.33 17.85 22.16
CA TYR A 770 33.39 18.72 20.98
C TYR A 770 32.03 19.24 20.57
N ALA A 771 31.00 18.37 20.58
CA ALA A 771 29.65 18.77 20.22
C ALA A 771 28.58 17.91 20.90
N VAL A 772 27.36 18.44 20.92
CA VAL A 772 26.16 17.75 21.37
C VAL A 772 25.09 17.86 20.27
N GLU A 773 24.67 16.72 19.74
CA GLU A 773 23.54 16.60 18.83
C GLU A 773 22.25 16.37 19.61
N LEU A 774 21.28 17.26 19.38
CA LEU A 774 20.10 17.39 20.23
C LEU A 774 19.08 16.28 20.00
N ILE A 775 18.97 15.79 18.76
CA ILE A 775 18.14 14.62 18.40
C ILE A 775 18.54 14.11 17.01
N ASN A 776 18.61 12.80 16.83
CA ASN A 776 18.89 12.16 15.55
C ASN A 776 17.63 11.95 14.69
N GLU A 777 17.71 12.21 13.39
CA GLU A 777 16.72 11.80 12.36
C GLU A 777 15.22 11.89 12.75
N PRO A 778 14.72 13.05 13.21
CA PRO A 778 13.27 13.23 13.39
C PRO A 778 12.50 13.05 12.07
N LEU A 779 11.39 12.30 12.03
CA LEU A 779 10.67 11.97 10.78
C LEU A 779 9.33 12.70 10.66
N LEU A 780 9.05 13.20 9.46
CA LEU A 780 7.75 13.74 9.05
C LEU A 780 6.67 12.65 8.85
N PRO A 781 5.38 12.95 9.10
CA PRO A 781 4.84 14.19 9.66
C PRO A 781 4.82 14.23 11.19
N GLY A 782 5.20 13.16 11.90
CA GLY A 782 5.06 13.09 13.37
C GLY A 782 5.90 14.13 14.11
N ALA A 783 7.18 14.27 13.75
CA ALA A 783 8.04 15.33 14.26
C ALA A 783 7.75 16.67 13.54
N SER A 784 6.82 17.46 14.09
CA SER A 784 6.49 18.78 13.52
C SER A 784 7.66 19.77 13.64
N LEU A 785 7.72 20.75 12.72
CA LEU A 785 8.78 21.78 12.75
C LEU A 785 8.67 22.67 13.99
N ASP A 786 7.46 22.89 14.50
CA ASP A 786 7.22 23.64 15.74
C ASP A 786 7.80 22.89 16.95
N SER A 787 7.47 21.60 17.11
CA SER A 787 8.00 20.75 18.17
C SER A 787 9.54 20.66 18.10
N LEU A 788 10.08 20.57 16.89
CA LEU A 788 11.53 20.52 16.66
C LEU A 788 12.22 21.83 17.01
N ASN A 789 11.69 22.97 16.56
CA ASN A 789 12.24 24.29 16.89
C ASN A 789 12.18 24.58 18.39
N LYS A 790 11.11 24.16 19.08
CA LYS A 790 11.02 24.23 20.55
C LYS A 790 12.13 23.42 21.21
N SER A 791 12.29 22.16 20.81
CA SER A 791 13.33 21.27 21.32
C SER A 791 14.74 21.83 21.07
N TYR A 792 15.01 22.32 19.86
CA TYR A 792 16.32 22.86 19.48
C TYR A 792 16.69 24.13 20.22
N ASN A 793 15.77 25.07 20.39
CA ASN A 793 16.03 26.26 21.21
C ASN A 793 16.30 25.89 22.68
N ALA A 794 15.49 25.00 23.25
CA ALA A 794 15.65 24.58 24.63
C ALA A 794 16.98 23.82 24.84
N GLY A 795 17.28 22.84 23.99
CA GLY A 795 18.53 22.08 24.00
C GLY A 795 19.76 22.97 23.80
N TYR A 796 19.71 23.93 22.87
CA TYR A 796 20.79 24.91 22.68
C TYR A 796 21.09 25.70 23.95
N ASN A 797 20.05 26.25 24.59
CA ASN A 797 20.20 27.01 25.83
C ASN A 797 20.79 26.16 26.95
N ILE A 798 20.43 24.88 27.02
CA ILE A 798 20.98 23.93 27.98
C ILE A 798 22.45 23.62 27.68
N VAL A 799 22.84 23.45 26.41
CA VAL A 799 24.27 23.28 26.09
C VAL A 799 25.05 24.52 26.49
N ARG A 800 24.56 25.71 26.15
CA ARG A 800 25.18 27.00 26.48
C ARG A 800 25.26 27.30 27.98
N LYS A 801 24.36 26.73 28.78
CA LYS A 801 24.40 26.80 30.26
C LYS A 801 25.68 26.19 30.83
N TYR A 802 26.23 25.14 30.21
CA TYR A 802 27.40 24.43 30.72
C TYR A 802 28.66 24.57 29.86
N SER A 803 28.51 24.79 28.56
CA SER A 803 29.63 24.94 27.63
C SER A 803 29.40 26.08 26.63
N SER A 804 30.28 27.07 26.67
CA SER A 804 30.32 28.16 25.70
C SER A 804 31.04 27.77 24.40
N THR A 805 31.74 26.63 24.37
CA THR A 805 32.61 26.22 23.25
C THR A 805 32.13 24.97 22.51
N ALA A 806 31.30 24.13 23.13
CA ALA A 806 30.76 22.95 22.45
C ALA A 806 29.82 23.38 21.32
N TYR A 807 29.94 22.73 20.16
CA TYR A 807 29.00 22.92 19.07
C TYR A 807 27.66 22.24 19.36
N VAL A 808 26.57 22.81 18.84
CA VAL A 808 25.22 22.25 19.01
C VAL A 808 24.71 21.78 17.65
N ILE A 809 24.55 20.47 17.50
CA ILE A 809 24.15 19.85 16.24
C ILE A 809 22.63 19.64 16.23
N MET A 810 22.01 19.99 15.09
CA MET A 810 20.59 19.90 14.82
C MET A 810 20.38 19.05 13.57
N SER A 811 19.80 17.86 13.72
CA SER A 811 19.54 16.96 12.60
C SER A 811 18.37 17.46 11.75
N ASN A 812 18.54 17.48 10.43
CA ASN A 812 17.44 17.74 9.51
C ASN A 812 16.38 16.62 9.62
N ARG A 813 15.10 16.97 9.39
CA ARG A 813 14.07 15.94 9.41
C ARG A 813 14.19 15.00 8.22
N LEU A 814 13.98 13.72 8.47
CA LEU A 814 13.74 12.75 7.42
C LEU A 814 12.45 13.13 6.67
N GLY A 815 12.52 13.07 5.34
CA GLY A 815 11.41 13.44 4.46
C GLY A 815 11.22 14.94 4.25
N ALA A 816 12.06 15.81 4.82
CA ALA A 816 11.96 17.25 4.59
C ALA A 816 12.18 17.62 3.13
N ILE A 817 11.32 18.48 2.59
CA ILE A 817 11.38 18.94 1.20
C ILE A 817 12.45 20.03 1.02
N ASP A 818 12.61 20.89 2.04
CA ASP A 818 13.61 21.96 2.05
C ASP A 818 14.82 21.57 2.90
N PRO A 819 16.00 21.34 2.29
CA PRO A 819 17.22 21.02 3.04
C PRO A 819 17.71 22.18 3.94
N GLN A 820 17.16 23.39 3.76
CA GLN A 820 17.43 24.58 4.56
C GLN A 820 16.34 24.87 5.60
N GLU A 821 15.40 23.95 5.87
CA GLU A 821 14.28 24.22 6.79
C GLU A 821 14.71 24.68 8.19
N LEU A 822 15.92 24.28 8.63
CA LEU A 822 16.50 24.65 9.92
C LEU A 822 17.40 25.90 9.86
N PHE A 823 17.64 26.50 8.69
CA PHE A 823 18.47 27.70 8.56
C PHE A 823 17.98 28.87 9.42
N PRO A 824 16.67 29.17 9.48
CA PRO A 824 16.18 30.28 10.30
C PRO A 824 16.56 30.17 11.77
N ILE A 825 16.50 28.96 12.35
CA ILE A 825 16.87 28.72 13.75
C ILE A 825 18.40 28.61 13.89
N ALA A 826 19.05 27.75 13.12
CA ALA A 826 20.47 27.46 13.27
C ALA A 826 21.36 28.68 12.98
N SER A 827 20.99 29.55 12.04
CA SER A 827 21.76 30.78 11.75
C SER A 827 21.65 31.84 12.85
N SER A 828 20.63 31.74 13.71
CA SER A 828 20.42 32.68 14.83
C SER A 828 21.18 32.28 16.10
N LEU A 829 21.80 31.10 16.10
CA LEU A 829 22.39 30.47 17.28
C LEU A 829 23.89 30.22 17.04
N GLU A 830 24.74 30.90 17.82
CA GLU A 830 26.19 30.80 17.66
C GLU A 830 26.68 29.38 17.94
N GLY A 831 27.56 28.85 17.09
CA GLY A 831 28.11 27.49 17.22
C GLY A 831 27.11 26.37 16.89
N SER A 832 26.03 26.68 16.18
CA SER A 832 25.08 25.68 15.67
C SER A 832 25.56 25.02 14.37
N VAL A 833 25.21 23.74 14.24
CA VAL A 833 25.57 22.87 13.12
C VAL A 833 24.31 22.16 12.65
N ILE A 834 24.10 22.04 11.34
CA ILE A 834 23.05 21.21 10.75
C ILE A 834 23.65 19.85 10.36
N ASP A 835 22.99 18.78 10.78
CA ASP A 835 23.35 17.40 10.39
C ASP A 835 22.48 16.89 9.23
N ILE A 836 23.14 16.20 8.29
CA ILE A 836 22.58 15.62 7.08
C ILE A 836 23.16 14.23 6.87
N HIS A 837 22.28 13.26 6.64
CA HIS A 837 22.68 11.88 6.40
C HIS A 837 22.58 11.52 4.92
N TYR A 838 23.66 10.94 4.37
CA TYR A 838 23.73 10.57 2.96
C TYR A 838 24.01 9.08 2.76
N TYR A 839 22.98 8.38 2.31
CA TYR A 839 23.04 6.97 1.93
C TYR A 839 22.74 6.75 0.44
N ASN A 840 23.49 5.85 -0.18
CA ASN A 840 23.23 5.37 -1.54
C ASN A 840 22.64 3.94 -1.53
N LEU A 841 21.70 3.69 -0.61
CA LEU A 841 21.20 2.34 -0.31
C LEU A 841 19.68 2.24 -0.16
N PHE A 842 19.07 3.25 0.45
CA PHE A 842 17.68 3.18 0.93
C PHE A 842 16.65 3.65 -0.09
N SER A 843 17.09 4.19 -1.23
CA SER A 843 16.23 4.46 -2.39
C SER A 843 16.38 3.35 -3.43
N ASN A 844 15.27 2.96 -4.07
CA ASN A 844 15.30 1.98 -5.15
C ASN A 844 16.06 2.50 -6.38
N SER A 845 16.26 3.83 -6.50
CA SER A 845 17.08 4.44 -7.55
C SER A 845 18.49 3.85 -7.60
N PHE A 846 19.05 3.42 -6.46
CA PHE A 846 20.40 2.87 -6.38
C PHE A 846 20.49 1.39 -6.73
N ASN A 847 19.38 0.63 -6.69
CA ASN A 847 19.39 -0.82 -6.90
C ASN A 847 19.92 -1.23 -8.27
N ASN A 848 19.76 -0.37 -9.28
CA ASN A 848 20.14 -0.64 -10.67
C ASN A 848 21.31 0.23 -11.17
N MET A 849 21.96 1.00 -10.28
CA MET A 849 23.10 1.82 -10.68
C MET A 849 24.35 0.96 -10.79
N SER A 850 25.06 1.09 -11.91
CA SER A 850 26.43 0.59 -12.04
C SER A 850 27.38 1.29 -11.06
N VAL A 851 28.58 0.73 -10.92
CA VAL A 851 29.68 1.37 -10.16
C VAL A 851 29.88 2.82 -10.60
N GLN A 852 29.98 3.09 -11.90
CA GLN A 852 30.24 4.43 -12.39
C GLN A 852 29.07 5.38 -12.12
N GLN A 853 27.83 4.92 -12.30
CA GLN A 853 26.65 5.73 -12.00
C GLN A 853 26.56 6.10 -10.51
N ASN A 854 26.92 5.19 -9.61
CA ASN A 854 26.99 5.52 -8.19
C ASN A 854 28.06 6.59 -7.90
N ILE A 855 29.25 6.47 -8.51
CA ILE A 855 30.33 7.47 -8.37
C ILE A 855 29.89 8.82 -8.95
N ASP A 856 29.30 8.84 -10.14
CA ASP A 856 28.80 10.05 -10.78
C ASP A 856 27.69 10.70 -9.96
N PHE A 857 26.83 9.90 -9.31
CA PHE A 857 25.79 10.42 -8.41
C PHE A 857 26.39 11.17 -7.22
N ILE A 858 27.54 10.73 -6.69
CA ILE A 858 28.23 11.47 -5.63
C ILE A 858 28.71 12.83 -6.14
N TYR A 859 29.45 12.85 -7.26
CA TYR A 859 30.03 14.09 -7.79
C TYR A 859 29.01 15.09 -8.35
N ASN A 860 27.87 14.59 -8.81
CA ASN A 860 26.83 15.43 -9.40
C ASN A 860 25.75 15.75 -8.35
N ASN A 861 25.04 14.72 -7.89
CA ASN A 861 23.83 14.89 -7.08
C ASN A 861 24.16 15.22 -5.63
N ARG A 862 24.95 14.38 -4.93
CA ARG A 862 25.34 14.67 -3.53
C ARG A 862 26.13 15.95 -3.42
N SER A 863 26.99 16.21 -4.41
CA SER A 863 27.74 17.45 -4.49
C SER A 863 26.84 18.68 -4.59
N ALA A 864 25.82 18.66 -5.45
CA ALA A 864 24.86 19.74 -5.60
C ALA A 864 23.98 19.93 -4.35
N GLN A 865 23.51 18.83 -3.75
CA GLN A 865 22.74 18.87 -2.49
C GLN A 865 23.55 19.50 -1.37
N LEU A 866 24.81 19.09 -1.22
CA LEU A 866 25.71 19.65 -0.21
C LEU A 866 26.01 21.14 -0.47
N ASN A 867 26.14 21.57 -1.73
CA ASN A 867 26.32 22.98 -2.06
C ASN A 867 25.10 23.86 -1.72
N GLN A 868 23.91 23.28 -1.58
CA GLN A 868 22.72 24.03 -1.15
C GLN A 868 22.79 24.42 0.32
N VAL A 869 23.53 23.67 1.15
CA VAL A 869 23.58 23.87 2.59
C VAL A 869 24.90 24.49 3.07
N ILE A 870 26.00 24.30 2.34
CA ILE A 870 27.25 25.02 2.61
C ILE A 870 27.16 26.43 2.01
N THR A 871 26.71 27.39 2.80
CA THR A 871 26.65 28.80 2.41
C THR A 871 27.61 29.64 3.25
N SER A 872 28.17 30.71 2.68
CA SER A 872 29.20 31.52 3.36
C SER A 872 28.73 32.20 4.65
N ASN A 873 27.42 32.41 4.79
CA ASN A 873 26.79 33.05 5.95
C ASN A 873 25.78 32.10 6.66
N GLY A 874 25.79 30.81 6.32
CA GLY A 874 24.90 29.82 6.91
C GLY A 874 25.49 29.14 8.14
N PRO A 875 24.71 28.27 8.80
CA PRO A 875 25.22 27.44 9.89
C PRO A 875 26.29 26.47 9.40
N LEU A 876 27.07 25.92 10.31
CA LEU A 876 28.01 24.85 9.98
C LEU A 876 27.24 23.61 9.50
N THR A 877 27.84 22.83 8.60
CA THR A 877 27.20 21.63 8.02
C THR A 877 28.01 20.40 8.36
N PHE A 878 27.33 19.36 8.82
CA PHE A 878 27.89 18.06 9.17
C PHE A 878 27.27 16.97 8.30
N ILE A 879 28.09 16.07 7.76
CA ILE A 879 27.61 14.81 7.17
C ILE A 879 27.70 13.73 8.24
N GLY A 880 26.75 13.69 9.16
CA GLY A 880 26.82 12.87 10.37
C GLY A 880 26.68 11.37 10.14
N GLU A 881 26.11 10.97 9.01
CA GLU A 881 26.06 9.57 8.61
C GLU A 881 26.26 9.37 7.10
N TRP A 882 27.17 8.47 6.76
CA TRP A 882 27.34 7.91 5.42
C TRP A 882 28.07 6.56 5.47
N VAL A 883 27.95 5.75 4.43
CA VAL A 883 28.64 4.46 4.30
C VAL A 883 29.16 4.27 2.87
N ALA A 884 30.25 3.52 2.72
CA ALA A 884 30.79 3.07 1.43
C ALA A 884 30.26 1.67 1.04
N GLU A 885 29.00 1.42 1.35
CA GLU A 885 28.24 0.21 0.95
C GLU A 885 27.20 0.59 -0.10
N TRP A 886 26.94 -0.34 -1.01
CA TRP A 886 26.02 -0.18 -2.14
C TRP A 886 25.46 -1.55 -2.57
N LYS A 887 24.35 -1.56 -3.30
CA LYS A 887 23.70 -2.81 -3.74
C LYS A 887 24.25 -3.35 -5.08
N VAL A 888 25.53 -3.11 -5.37
CA VAL A 888 26.17 -3.56 -6.63
C VAL A 888 26.85 -4.91 -6.39
N SER A 889 26.56 -5.90 -7.24
CA SER A 889 27.12 -7.26 -7.12
C SER A 889 28.44 -7.42 -7.88
N GLY A 890 29.30 -8.34 -7.41
CA GLY A 890 30.55 -8.70 -8.10
C GLY A 890 31.61 -7.59 -8.17
N VAL A 891 31.55 -6.62 -7.25
CA VAL A 891 32.36 -5.40 -7.28
C VAL A 891 33.81 -5.68 -6.85
N ALA A 892 34.76 -5.15 -7.61
CA ALA A 892 36.17 -5.26 -7.27
C ALA A 892 36.57 -4.29 -6.14
N LYS A 893 37.60 -4.64 -5.36
CA LYS A 893 38.20 -3.76 -4.33
C LYS A 893 38.45 -2.34 -4.83
N LYS A 894 38.97 -2.19 -6.06
CA LYS A 894 39.28 -0.88 -6.65
C LYS A 894 38.04 0.00 -6.83
N ASP A 895 36.87 -0.59 -7.02
CA ASP A 895 35.64 0.16 -7.21
C ASP A 895 35.09 0.70 -5.89
N TYR A 896 35.20 -0.06 -4.79
CA TYR A 896 34.96 0.46 -3.44
C TYR A 896 35.91 1.62 -3.11
N GLN A 897 37.19 1.50 -3.45
CA GLN A 897 38.16 2.58 -3.25
C GLN A 897 37.76 3.85 -4.02
N ARG A 898 37.31 3.70 -5.27
CA ARG A 898 36.87 4.84 -6.10
C ARG A 898 35.61 5.50 -5.56
N PHE A 899 34.65 4.70 -5.09
CA PHE A 899 33.41 5.21 -4.54
C PHE A 899 33.61 5.90 -3.19
N GLY A 900 34.33 5.24 -2.27
CA GLY A 900 34.71 5.84 -1.00
C GLY A 900 35.53 7.12 -1.19
N LYS A 901 36.45 7.15 -2.16
CA LYS A 901 37.18 8.37 -2.52
C LYS A 901 36.24 9.49 -3.01
N ALA A 902 35.30 9.18 -3.91
CA ALA A 902 34.34 10.17 -4.39
C ALA A 902 33.49 10.75 -3.26
N GLN A 903 33.04 9.89 -2.33
CA GLN A 903 32.33 10.30 -1.12
C GLN A 903 33.17 11.23 -0.27
N LEU A 904 34.42 10.86 0.06
CA LEU A 904 35.33 11.70 0.84
C LEU A 904 35.60 13.06 0.17
N GLU A 905 35.91 13.09 -1.14
CA GLU A 905 36.16 14.36 -1.87
C GLU A 905 34.95 15.31 -1.83
N VAL A 906 33.72 14.77 -1.79
CA VAL A 906 32.50 15.58 -1.71
C VAL A 906 32.16 15.95 -0.27
N TYR A 907 32.18 14.98 0.65
CA TYR A 907 31.73 15.14 2.03
C TYR A 907 32.74 15.91 2.90
N GLU A 908 34.04 15.87 2.60
CA GLU A 908 35.07 16.71 3.25
C GLU A 908 34.84 18.22 3.05
N ARG A 909 33.98 18.62 2.11
CA ARG A 909 33.61 20.04 1.92
C ARG A 909 32.65 20.55 2.98
N ALA A 910 31.96 19.67 3.71
CA ALA A 910 31.07 20.05 4.81
C ALA A 910 31.87 20.80 5.88
N SER A 911 31.38 21.97 6.29
CA SER A 911 32.16 22.92 7.09
C SER A 911 32.44 22.46 8.52
N PHE A 912 31.68 21.49 9.04
CA PHE A 912 31.91 20.87 10.34
C PHE A 912 32.68 19.55 10.26
N GLY A 913 32.49 18.79 9.16
CA GLY A 913 33.12 17.49 8.92
C GLY A 913 32.13 16.39 8.54
N TRP A 914 32.53 15.14 8.76
CA TRP A 914 31.73 13.95 8.44
C TRP A 914 31.94 12.84 9.48
N ALA A 915 30.97 11.92 9.61
CA ALA A 915 31.09 10.70 10.39
C ALA A 915 30.60 9.48 9.60
N TYR A 916 31.41 8.43 9.56
CA TYR A 916 31.11 7.19 8.84
C TYR A 916 30.24 6.28 9.72
N TRP A 917 29.15 5.76 9.15
CA TRP A 917 28.27 4.80 9.79
C TRP A 917 28.62 3.37 9.31
N THR A 918 29.36 2.55 10.06
CA THR A 918 29.80 2.70 11.45
C THR A 918 31.22 2.13 11.66
N LEU A 919 31.80 2.22 12.87
CA LEU A 919 33.15 1.73 13.16
C LEU A 919 33.29 0.21 13.00
N LYS A 920 32.32 -0.55 13.55
CA LYS A 920 32.27 -2.02 13.50
C LYS A 920 30.87 -2.50 13.20
N ASN A 921 30.77 -3.48 12.31
CA ASN A 921 29.52 -4.13 11.92
C ASN A 921 29.83 -5.58 11.51
N VAL A 922 28.86 -6.49 11.69
CA VAL A 922 28.96 -7.88 11.20
C VAL A 922 28.97 -7.96 9.68
N ASN A 923 28.36 -6.98 9.00
CA ASN A 923 28.42 -6.79 7.56
C ASN A 923 29.67 -5.97 7.23
N ASN A 924 30.62 -6.62 6.56
CA ASN A 924 31.96 -6.10 6.33
C ASN A 924 32.03 -4.66 5.76
N HIS A 925 31.20 -4.29 4.75
CA HIS A 925 31.29 -2.95 4.16
C HIS A 925 30.57 -1.86 4.94
N TRP A 926 29.81 -2.21 5.99
CA TRP A 926 29.31 -1.25 6.98
C TRP A 926 30.34 -0.97 8.08
N SER A 927 31.43 -1.74 8.14
CA SER A 927 32.47 -1.65 9.17
C SER A 927 33.66 -0.85 8.66
N LEU A 928 33.80 0.40 9.12
CA LEU A 928 34.93 1.26 8.76
C LEU A 928 36.28 0.60 9.07
N LYS A 929 36.40 -0.04 10.24
CA LYS A 929 37.60 -0.76 10.64
C LYS A 929 37.95 -1.86 9.64
N TRP A 930 36.96 -2.62 9.18
CA TRP A 930 37.17 -3.65 8.15
C TRP A 930 37.53 -3.03 6.80
N MET A 931 36.83 -1.97 6.39
CA MET A 931 37.07 -1.27 5.13
C MET A 931 38.50 -0.72 5.04
N ILE A 932 39.02 -0.14 6.12
CA ILE A 932 40.41 0.35 6.18
C ILE A 932 41.40 -0.82 6.20
N ASN A 933 41.21 -1.82 7.08
CA ASN A 933 42.14 -2.95 7.20
C ASN A 933 42.27 -3.78 5.90
N ASN A 934 41.21 -3.83 5.10
CA ASN A 934 41.22 -4.52 3.80
C ASN A 934 41.57 -3.59 2.64
N GLY A 935 41.85 -2.31 2.91
CA GLY A 935 42.17 -1.27 1.94
C GLY A 935 41.06 -0.98 0.95
N MET A 936 39.81 -1.22 1.34
CA MET A 936 38.61 -0.93 0.55
C MET A 936 38.26 0.56 0.60
N LEU A 937 38.55 1.22 1.72
CA LEU A 937 38.50 2.66 1.89
C LEU A 937 39.88 3.15 2.33
N ILE A 938 40.35 4.25 1.74
CA ILE A 938 41.62 4.88 2.08
C ILE A 938 41.31 6.28 2.59
N ILE A 939 41.58 6.53 3.87
CA ILE A 939 41.50 7.86 4.48
C ILE A 939 42.90 8.47 4.37
N HIS A 940 43.00 9.60 3.69
CA HIS A 940 44.27 10.30 3.60
C HIS A 940 44.50 11.10 4.88
N THR A 941 45.56 10.79 5.62
CA THR A 941 46.03 11.66 6.70
C THR A 941 46.51 12.97 6.10
N TYR A 942 45.77 14.06 6.28
CA TYR A 942 46.34 15.38 6.09
C TYR A 942 47.45 15.55 7.13
N MET A 943 48.71 15.46 6.70
CA MET A 943 49.79 16.05 7.50
C MET A 943 49.52 17.55 7.50
N PRO A 944 49.39 18.20 8.67
CA PRO A 944 49.29 19.65 8.70
C PRO A 944 50.55 20.21 8.02
N LEU A 945 50.35 21.04 7.00
CA LEU A 945 51.43 21.85 6.46
C LEU A 945 51.96 22.70 7.62
N SER A 946 53.23 22.48 7.94
CA SER A 946 54.02 23.13 9.00
C SER A 946 53.95 24.65 8.98
#